data_AF-A0AAJ5YXI0-F1
#
_entry.id   AF-A0AAJ5YXI0-F1
#
_cell.length_a   1.000
_cell.length_b   1.000
_cell.length_c   1.000
_cell.angle_alpha   90.00
_cell.angle_beta   90.00
_cell.angle_gamma   90.00
#
_symmetry.space_group_name_H-M   'P 1'
#
loop_
_entity.id
_entity.type
_entity.pdbx_description
1 polymer ?
#
loop_
_entity_poly.entity_id
_entity_poly.type
_entity_poly.pdbx_seq_one_letter_code
_entity_poly.pdbx_strand_id
1 'polypeptide(L)'
;MRVLFALISLLQLALLGSSGVVGSAVKRDSSDAFFSPPKGWKSKSPGEVLRWRKIQPKFLDSDYHVAAAYQVLYRTSQNTPDEPDHTVTTILVPYNAKKDALVVGATAQDANGPQCSPSAGYTYETLNFVLILDQTFFQQYLEEGYIMTIPDKEGPKNAFAAGRMEGYMTLDAVRATLNFDRLNLSNDTKVAGYGYSGGAITIGWAASLRPSYAPDINMIGWALGGTPSNLSGTINHIDNTIFSGLILAGVTGVSDVYPKVRAYLKDVLNSAGRAALQFCRENCLQDIILKYPLRSIYTKEFQNRGKNIFDNSAVREMFTELTMGLRPSETPDVPTYMYHAEHDEIVPYDDAHKTARAWCNNGAPLHFTTYSHYEMGHFTTEITGSVPAFEFIRDRFNGKKDFSSCKMITEDTLFFNPSVLGGVAGEVIDDILDVFGASIGPEAQVLATKKTIKLGASSRLTSKNSSHALTYEKAKHLKSALGNLPKENIDKMPSSQPRRAVISITSAHAQLYPENGETGLFITEALHPFEIFRKAGFEVDLVSENGTYVPDALSMTKPWITDEELKVYNDRNSEFRSKLDHLLKPSDIDASKYGLFFASAGHAALIDYPDAKGLQEIAAKIWEDGGIVSAVCHGGAILPGIKDKSGQSIIHGRKVTGFTDRGEKELGALEEIQSWNRPTIESSAKDAGATYISPDGPWDAYQVTDGRLVTGVNPQSATVTAEAAVKAFEAL
;
A
#
# COMPACT_ATOMS: atom_id res chain seq x y z
N MET A 1 6.55 13.44 11.50
CA MET A 1 5.87 12.13 11.40
C MET A 1 4.50 12.20 10.74
N ARG A 2 3.44 12.77 11.33
CA ARG A 2 2.08 12.78 10.70
C ARG A 2 2.01 13.43 9.30
N VAL A 3 2.85 14.44 9.05
CA VAL A 3 2.95 15.13 7.73
C VAL A 3 3.78 14.32 6.72
N LEU A 4 4.69 13.46 7.18
CA LEU A 4 5.59 12.66 6.32
C LEU A 4 4.87 11.43 5.75
N PHE A 5 4.07 10.74 6.57
CA PHE A 5 3.19 9.66 6.11
C PHE A 5 2.14 10.16 5.12
N ALA A 6 1.56 11.32 5.41
CA ALA A 6 0.72 12.05 4.47
C ALA A 6 1.45 12.36 3.15
N LEU A 7 2.66 12.91 3.20
CA LEU A 7 3.45 13.21 1.99
C LEU A 7 3.82 11.96 1.17
N ILE A 8 4.04 10.80 1.81
CA ILE A 8 4.28 9.52 1.14
C ILE A 8 3.00 9.02 0.44
N SER A 9 1.84 9.10 1.10
CA SER A 9 0.55 8.78 0.47
C SER A 9 0.19 9.73 -0.67
N LEU A 10 0.58 11.01 -0.58
CA LEU A 10 0.43 12.00 -1.65
C LEU A 10 1.41 11.78 -2.80
N LEU A 11 2.65 11.36 -2.54
CA LEU A 11 3.61 11.04 -3.61
C LEU A 11 3.14 9.82 -4.39
N GLN A 12 2.60 8.79 -3.72
CA GLN A 12 2.00 7.62 -4.36
C GLN A 12 0.77 7.98 -5.20
N LEU A 13 -0.07 8.94 -4.77
CA LEU A 13 -1.17 9.47 -5.60
C LEU A 13 -0.73 10.45 -6.70
N ALA A 14 0.36 11.21 -6.50
CA ALA A 14 0.82 12.25 -7.42
C ALA A 14 1.75 11.73 -8.53
N LEU A 15 2.52 10.67 -8.28
CA LEU A 15 3.38 10.03 -9.28
C LEU A 15 2.58 9.51 -10.49
N LEU A 16 1.32 9.09 -10.27
CA LEU A 16 0.39 8.68 -11.33
C LEU A 16 -0.24 9.85 -12.12
N GLY A 17 -0.13 11.09 -11.62
CA GLY A 17 -0.64 12.29 -12.30
C GLY A 17 0.36 12.96 -13.25
N SER A 18 1.61 12.49 -13.28
CA SER A 18 2.72 13.19 -13.96
C SER A 18 3.14 12.59 -15.30
N SER A 19 2.58 11.43 -15.70
CA SER A 19 2.55 11.08 -17.12
C SER A 19 1.42 11.89 -17.76
N GLY A 20 1.77 12.73 -18.75
CA GLY A 20 0.85 13.57 -19.52
C GLY A 20 -0.14 12.78 -20.39
N VAL A 21 -0.72 11.70 -19.87
CA VAL A 21 -2.00 11.18 -20.28
C VAL A 21 -2.97 11.66 -19.22
N VAL A 22 -3.66 12.78 -19.51
CA VAL A 22 -4.98 13.02 -18.94
C VAL A 22 -5.75 11.74 -19.22
N GLY A 23 -5.84 10.85 -18.22
CA GLY A 23 -6.66 9.66 -18.32
C GLY A 23 -8.01 10.19 -18.74
N SER A 24 -8.47 9.85 -19.94
CA SER A 24 -9.85 10.08 -20.27
C SER A 24 -10.60 9.31 -19.20
N ALA A 25 -11.11 10.00 -18.18
CA ALA A 25 -11.96 9.42 -17.17
C ALA A 25 -12.96 8.61 -17.97
N VAL A 26 -12.95 7.28 -17.80
CA VAL A 26 -13.92 6.46 -18.49
C VAL A 26 -15.26 6.88 -17.93
N LYS A 27 -15.93 7.80 -18.60
CA LYS A 27 -17.22 8.28 -18.15
C LYS A 27 -18.19 7.12 -18.35
N ARG A 28 -18.73 6.60 -17.25
CA ARG A 28 -19.89 5.72 -17.32
C ARG A 28 -20.91 6.43 -18.20
N ASP A 29 -21.30 5.77 -19.29
CA ASP A 29 -22.24 6.35 -20.23
C ASP A 29 -23.56 6.60 -19.49
N SER A 30 -23.85 7.88 -19.24
CA SER A 30 -25.09 8.29 -18.57
C SER A 30 -26.35 7.88 -19.35
N SER A 31 -26.20 7.52 -20.62
CA SER A 31 -27.26 7.00 -21.47
C SER A 31 -27.39 5.46 -21.45
N ASP A 32 -26.51 4.76 -20.72
CA ASP A 32 -26.61 3.31 -20.57
C ASP A 32 -27.89 2.93 -19.82
N ALA A 33 -28.89 2.53 -20.61
CA ALA A 33 -30.20 2.14 -20.12
C ALA A 33 -30.13 0.96 -19.12
N PHE A 34 -29.01 0.21 -19.06
CA PHE A 34 -28.81 -0.87 -18.10
C PHE A 34 -29.03 -0.42 -16.65
N PHE A 35 -28.53 0.76 -16.29
CA PHE A 35 -28.65 1.31 -14.93
C PHE A 35 -30.06 1.85 -14.63
N SER A 36 -30.95 1.92 -15.62
CA SER A 36 -32.34 2.36 -15.44
C SER A 36 -33.27 1.17 -15.21
N PRO A 37 -34.00 1.13 -14.07
CA PRO A 37 -34.82 -0.02 -13.70
C PRO A 37 -36.15 -0.04 -14.50
N PRO A 38 -36.70 -1.25 -14.78
CA PRO A 38 -37.92 -1.40 -15.55
C PRO A 38 -39.17 -0.92 -14.80
N LYS A 39 -40.27 -0.64 -15.50
CA LYS A 39 -41.54 -0.26 -14.84
C LYS A 39 -41.97 -1.30 -13.80
N GLY A 40 -42.48 -0.85 -12.65
CA GLY A 40 -42.94 -1.71 -11.56
C GLY A 40 -41.82 -2.25 -10.65
N TRP A 41 -40.56 -1.86 -10.85
CA TRP A 41 -39.44 -2.34 -10.03
C TRP A 41 -39.61 -2.05 -8.52
N LYS A 42 -40.26 -0.93 -8.17
CA LYS A 42 -40.44 -0.51 -6.76
C LYS A 42 -41.24 -1.49 -5.91
N SER A 43 -42.15 -2.25 -6.52
CA SER A 43 -42.97 -3.24 -5.81
C SER A 43 -42.32 -4.62 -5.76
N LYS A 44 -41.11 -4.77 -6.31
CA LYS A 44 -40.32 -6.01 -6.23
C LYS A 44 -39.70 -6.17 -4.85
N SER A 45 -39.31 -7.40 -4.53
CA SER A 45 -38.71 -7.70 -3.23
C SER A 45 -37.24 -7.25 -3.18
N PRO A 46 -36.70 -6.86 -2.01
CA PRO A 46 -35.26 -6.64 -1.83
C PRO A 46 -34.46 -7.85 -2.33
N GLY A 47 -33.44 -7.60 -3.16
CA GLY A 47 -32.63 -8.63 -3.80
C GLY A 47 -33.28 -9.32 -5.02
N GLU A 48 -34.40 -8.82 -5.52
CA GLU A 48 -34.98 -9.33 -6.77
C GLU A 48 -34.19 -8.81 -7.98
N VAL A 49 -33.77 -9.72 -8.87
CA VAL A 49 -33.06 -9.41 -10.11
C VAL A 49 -34.01 -8.70 -11.08
N LEU A 50 -33.65 -7.47 -11.46
CA LEU A 50 -34.43 -6.64 -12.39
C LEU A 50 -33.94 -6.76 -13.83
N ARG A 51 -32.62 -6.87 -14.02
CA ARG A 51 -31.96 -7.04 -15.31
C ARG A 51 -30.56 -7.58 -15.07
N TRP A 52 -29.97 -8.23 -16.06
CA TRP A 52 -28.56 -8.59 -16.04
C TRP A 52 -27.95 -8.53 -17.44
N ARG A 53 -26.62 -8.42 -17.49
CA ARG A 53 -25.83 -8.57 -18.72
C ARG A 53 -24.54 -9.31 -18.41
N LYS A 54 -24.05 -10.10 -19.37
CA LYS A 54 -22.71 -10.68 -19.30
C LYS A 54 -21.70 -9.60 -19.67
N ILE A 55 -20.59 -9.52 -18.95
CA ILE A 55 -19.48 -8.60 -19.24
C ILE A 55 -18.19 -9.38 -19.48
N GLN A 56 -17.21 -8.73 -20.10
CA GLN A 56 -15.82 -9.16 -20.07
C GLN A 56 -15.12 -8.28 -19.03
N PRO A 57 -14.79 -8.82 -17.86
CA PRO A 57 -14.24 -8.02 -16.78
C PRO A 57 -12.83 -7.55 -17.16
N LYS A 58 -12.54 -6.29 -16.85
CA LYS A 58 -11.23 -5.68 -17.01
C LYS A 58 -10.47 -5.75 -15.69
N PHE A 59 -9.24 -6.26 -15.78
CA PHE A 59 -8.25 -6.31 -14.72
C PHE A 59 -6.98 -5.63 -15.25
N LEU A 60 -6.17 -5.04 -14.36
CA LEU A 60 -4.91 -4.42 -14.77
C LEU A 60 -3.92 -5.50 -15.27
N ASP A 61 -3.88 -6.65 -14.59
CA ASP A 61 -3.16 -7.83 -15.07
C ASP A 61 -3.99 -8.59 -16.12
N SER A 62 -3.44 -8.72 -17.33
CA SER A 62 -4.09 -9.35 -18.47
C SER A 62 -4.23 -10.86 -18.37
N ASP A 63 -3.51 -11.51 -17.45
CA ASP A 63 -3.53 -12.98 -17.30
C ASP A 63 -4.68 -13.48 -16.40
N TYR A 64 -5.37 -12.56 -15.71
CA TYR A 64 -6.48 -12.92 -14.84
C TYR A 64 -7.77 -13.21 -15.62
N HIS A 65 -8.30 -14.43 -15.46
CA HIS A 65 -9.47 -14.89 -16.19
C HIS A 65 -10.48 -15.59 -15.30
N VAL A 66 -11.73 -15.14 -15.37
CA VAL A 66 -12.90 -15.80 -14.78
C VAL A 66 -13.70 -16.54 -15.85
N ALA A 67 -14.41 -17.59 -15.46
CA ALA A 67 -15.27 -18.35 -16.39
C ALA A 67 -16.45 -17.52 -16.90
N ALA A 68 -16.98 -16.65 -16.04
CA ALA A 68 -17.99 -15.69 -16.42
C ALA A 68 -17.98 -14.48 -15.48
N ALA A 69 -18.40 -13.33 -16.01
CA ALA A 69 -18.75 -12.17 -15.21
C ALA A 69 -20.09 -11.60 -15.65
N TYR A 70 -20.85 -11.10 -14.68
CA TYR A 70 -22.17 -10.54 -14.91
C TYR A 70 -22.30 -9.22 -14.17
N GLN A 71 -23.03 -8.28 -14.76
CA GLN A 71 -23.64 -7.20 -14.00
C GLN A 71 -25.11 -7.53 -13.80
N VAL A 72 -25.57 -7.39 -12.56
CA VAL A 72 -26.94 -7.66 -12.16
C VAL A 72 -27.50 -6.39 -11.54
N LEU A 73 -28.53 -5.82 -12.18
CA LEU A 73 -29.33 -4.75 -11.61
C LEU A 73 -30.40 -5.39 -10.70
N TYR A 74 -30.48 -4.94 -9.46
CA TYR A 74 -31.39 -5.51 -8.46
C TYR A 74 -32.14 -4.43 -7.68
N ARG A 75 -33.30 -4.80 -7.15
CA ARG A 75 -34.08 -3.95 -6.24
C ARG A 75 -33.42 -4.02 -4.85
N THR A 76 -33.26 -2.88 -4.22
CA THR A 76 -32.75 -2.74 -2.84
C THR A 76 -33.50 -1.64 -2.09
N SER A 77 -32.92 -1.12 -1.02
CA SER A 77 -33.51 -0.15 -0.11
C SER A 77 -32.56 1.04 0.06
N GLN A 78 -33.13 2.23 0.25
CA GLN A 78 -32.39 3.47 0.39
C GLN A 78 -32.02 3.74 1.87
N ASN A 79 -32.55 4.79 2.49
CA ASN A 79 -32.18 5.14 3.87
C ASN A 79 -32.87 4.24 4.91
N THR A 80 -34.01 3.65 4.53
CA THR A 80 -34.78 2.74 5.39
C THR A 80 -35.15 1.47 4.61
N PRO A 81 -35.40 0.33 5.31
CA PRO A 81 -35.77 -0.94 4.68
C PRO A 81 -36.97 -0.87 3.72
N ASP A 82 -37.88 0.07 3.95
CA ASP A 82 -39.14 0.21 3.21
C ASP A 82 -39.06 1.23 2.06
N GLU A 83 -37.96 1.98 1.95
CA GLU A 83 -37.76 2.97 0.88
C GLU A 83 -37.09 2.30 -0.33
N PRO A 84 -37.82 1.97 -1.41
CA PRO A 84 -37.25 1.17 -2.50
C PRO A 84 -36.22 1.95 -3.30
N ASP A 85 -35.06 1.33 -3.53
CA ASP A 85 -34.04 1.78 -4.48
C ASP A 85 -33.55 0.63 -5.36
N HIS A 86 -32.56 0.88 -6.21
CA HIS A 86 -31.98 -0.07 -7.14
C HIS A 86 -30.49 0.20 -7.27
N THR A 87 -29.69 -0.84 -7.44
CA THR A 87 -28.28 -0.67 -7.80
C THR A 87 -27.78 -1.90 -8.54
N VAL A 88 -26.50 -1.91 -8.89
CA VAL A 88 -25.85 -2.98 -9.64
C VAL A 88 -24.88 -3.74 -8.74
N THR A 89 -24.72 -5.04 -8.98
CA THR A 89 -23.58 -5.80 -8.49
C THR A 89 -22.87 -6.49 -9.64
N THR A 90 -21.55 -6.50 -9.58
CA THR A 90 -20.70 -7.32 -10.46
C THR A 90 -20.48 -8.67 -9.81
N ILE A 91 -20.82 -9.73 -10.53
CA ILE A 91 -20.62 -11.11 -10.12
C ILE A 91 -19.46 -11.68 -10.92
N LEU A 92 -18.45 -12.22 -10.23
CA LEU A 92 -17.31 -12.92 -10.81
C LEU A 92 -17.40 -14.41 -10.50
N VAL A 93 -17.34 -15.25 -11.53
CA VAL A 93 -17.46 -16.71 -11.43
C VAL A 93 -16.16 -17.35 -11.85
N PRO A 94 -15.37 -17.93 -10.93
CA PRO A 94 -14.09 -18.56 -11.28
C PRO A 94 -14.31 -19.90 -12.00
N TYR A 95 -13.28 -20.41 -12.68
CA TYR A 95 -13.36 -21.69 -13.41
C TYR A 95 -13.60 -22.90 -12.50
N ASN A 96 -13.12 -22.84 -11.26
CA ASN A 96 -13.30 -23.84 -10.21
C ASN A 96 -14.43 -23.49 -9.23
N ALA A 97 -15.45 -22.74 -9.68
CA ALA A 97 -16.53 -22.23 -8.83
C ALA A 97 -17.22 -23.29 -7.97
N LYS A 98 -17.17 -23.10 -6.65
CA LYS A 98 -17.94 -23.81 -5.62
C LYS A 98 -19.37 -23.26 -5.58
N LYS A 99 -20.37 -24.13 -5.72
CA LYS A 99 -21.79 -23.74 -5.80
C LYS A 99 -22.47 -23.57 -4.42
N ASP A 100 -21.73 -23.81 -3.36
CA ASP A 100 -22.15 -23.66 -1.97
C ASP A 100 -21.40 -22.54 -1.23
N ALA A 101 -20.60 -21.73 -1.95
CA ALA A 101 -19.80 -20.66 -1.38
C ALA A 101 -19.89 -19.34 -2.18
N LEU A 102 -20.20 -18.25 -1.47
CA LEU A 102 -20.29 -16.89 -1.99
C LEU A 102 -19.51 -15.91 -1.09
N VAL A 103 -18.68 -15.06 -1.67
CA VAL A 103 -18.04 -13.94 -0.98
C VAL A 103 -18.62 -12.63 -1.47
N VAL A 104 -19.04 -11.75 -0.56
CA VAL A 104 -19.36 -10.36 -0.89
C VAL A 104 -18.14 -9.48 -0.60
N GLY A 105 -17.61 -8.85 -1.64
CA GLY A 105 -16.47 -7.93 -1.54
C GLY A 105 -16.93 -6.49 -1.67
N ALA A 106 -16.54 -5.62 -0.74
CA ALA A 106 -16.87 -4.19 -0.79
C ALA A 106 -15.62 -3.36 -1.08
N THR A 107 -15.62 -2.68 -2.21
CA THR A 107 -14.54 -1.77 -2.64
C THR A 107 -14.59 -0.44 -1.88
N ALA A 108 -13.43 0.12 -1.57
CA ALA A 108 -13.31 1.49 -1.03
C ALA A 108 -13.46 2.55 -2.14
N GLN A 109 -14.68 2.67 -2.71
CA GLN A 109 -14.99 3.59 -3.81
C GLN A 109 -14.71 5.08 -3.45
N ASP A 110 -15.14 5.48 -2.27
CA ASP A 110 -14.86 6.76 -1.60
C ASP A 110 -15.05 8.02 -2.45
N ALA A 111 -16.03 7.98 -3.37
CA ALA A 111 -16.23 9.01 -4.37
C ALA A 111 -17.65 9.05 -4.92
N ASN A 112 -18.11 10.24 -5.31
CA ASN A 112 -19.50 10.46 -5.74
C ASN A 112 -19.69 10.51 -7.26
N GLY A 113 -18.61 10.37 -8.05
CA GLY A 113 -18.68 10.29 -9.50
C GLY A 113 -19.32 8.96 -9.97
N PRO A 114 -20.28 8.97 -10.92
CA PRO A 114 -20.92 7.75 -11.42
C PRO A 114 -19.95 6.79 -12.14
N GLN A 115 -18.81 7.29 -12.61
CA GLN A 115 -17.75 6.48 -13.20
C GLN A 115 -16.88 5.73 -12.17
N CYS A 116 -17.01 6.07 -10.89
CA CYS A 116 -16.16 5.52 -9.83
C CYS A 116 -16.70 4.22 -9.25
N SER A 117 -17.92 3.82 -9.65
CA SER A 117 -18.57 2.59 -9.19
C SER A 117 -17.75 1.34 -9.55
N PRO A 118 -17.68 0.31 -8.67
CA PRO A 118 -17.03 -0.96 -8.97
C PRO A 118 -17.47 -1.57 -10.31
N SER A 119 -18.77 -1.53 -10.62
CA SER A 119 -19.30 -2.07 -11.88
C SER A 119 -18.69 -1.41 -13.12
N ALA A 120 -18.46 -0.10 -13.09
CA ALA A 120 -17.78 0.63 -14.16
C ALA A 120 -16.33 0.18 -14.28
N GLY A 121 -15.59 0.08 -13.17
CA GLY A 121 -14.19 -0.30 -13.20
C GLY A 121 -13.91 -1.76 -13.56
N TYR A 122 -14.91 -2.66 -13.45
CA TYR A 122 -14.84 -3.99 -14.07
C TYR A 122 -15.25 -3.99 -15.55
N THR A 123 -15.92 -2.97 -16.06
CA THR A 123 -16.35 -2.91 -17.48
C THR A 123 -15.30 -2.25 -18.35
N TYR A 124 -14.61 -1.25 -17.80
CA TYR A 124 -13.69 -0.39 -18.52
C TYR A 124 -12.31 -0.43 -17.89
N GLU A 125 -11.28 -0.17 -18.69
CA GLU A 125 -9.93 0.00 -18.17
C GLU A 125 -9.90 1.20 -17.22
N THR A 126 -9.27 1.00 -16.06
CA THR A 126 -9.25 1.96 -14.97
C THR A 126 -7.83 2.06 -14.45
N LEU A 127 -7.42 3.28 -14.10
CA LEU A 127 -6.20 3.56 -13.34
C LEU A 127 -6.54 3.90 -11.88
N ASN A 128 -7.77 3.60 -11.44
CA ASN A 128 -8.17 3.78 -10.06
C ASN A 128 -7.46 2.72 -9.21
N PHE A 129 -6.37 3.16 -8.59
CA PHE A 129 -5.50 2.35 -7.76
C PHE A 129 -6.20 1.59 -6.63
N VAL A 130 -7.14 2.22 -5.93
CA VAL A 130 -7.86 1.56 -4.82
C VAL A 130 -8.70 0.39 -5.34
N LEU A 131 -9.35 0.56 -6.49
CA LEU A 131 -10.08 -0.53 -7.12
C LEU A 131 -9.14 -1.64 -7.63
N ILE A 132 -7.98 -1.29 -8.18
CA ILE A 132 -6.97 -2.26 -8.62
C ILE A 132 -6.48 -3.09 -7.43
N LEU A 133 -6.20 -2.44 -6.30
CA LEU A 133 -5.80 -3.11 -5.07
C LEU A 133 -6.88 -4.07 -4.56
N ASP A 134 -8.13 -3.62 -4.50
CA ASP A 134 -9.27 -4.47 -4.15
C ASP A 134 -9.40 -5.67 -5.11
N GLN A 135 -9.22 -5.45 -6.42
CA GLN A 135 -9.24 -6.53 -7.42
C GLN A 135 -8.18 -7.59 -7.12
N THR A 136 -6.96 -7.18 -6.77
CA THR A 136 -5.88 -8.10 -6.41
C THR A 136 -6.19 -8.83 -5.10
N PHE A 137 -6.68 -8.17 -4.06
CA PHE A 137 -7.14 -8.85 -2.84
C PHE A 137 -8.33 -9.79 -3.07
N PHE A 138 -9.15 -9.54 -4.09
CA PHE A 138 -10.29 -10.39 -4.43
C PHE A 138 -9.87 -11.67 -5.17
N GLN A 139 -8.72 -11.64 -5.84
CA GLN A 139 -8.17 -12.77 -6.61
C GLN A 139 -8.02 -14.04 -5.77
N GLN A 140 -7.47 -13.94 -4.55
CA GLN A 140 -7.30 -15.09 -3.65
C GLN A 140 -8.61 -15.83 -3.33
N TYR A 141 -9.75 -15.12 -3.26
CA TYR A 141 -11.06 -15.76 -3.04
C TYR A 141 -11.54 -16.49 -4.29
N LEU A 142 -11.31 -15.91 -5.47
CA LEU A 142 -11.67 -16.50 -6.74
C LEU A 142 -10.80 -17.74 -7.04
N GLU A 143 -9.52 -17.72 -6.66
CA GLU A 143 -8.61 -18.87 -6.77
C GLU A 143 -9.01 -20.03 -5.87
N GLU A 144 -9.54 -19.74 -4.67
CA GLU A 144 -10.20 -20.74 -3.81
C GLU A 144 -11.55 -21.24 -4.37
N GLY A 145 -11.98 -20.75 -5.53
CA GLY A 145 -13.22 -21.14 -6.20
C GLY A 145 -14.45 -20.51 -5.59
N TYR A 146 -14.34 -19.45 -4.79
CA TYR A 146 -15.50 -18.74 -4.28
C TYR A 146 -16.08 -17.85 -5.38
N ILE A 147 -17.40 -17.90 -5.58
CA ILE A 147 -18.07 -16.90 -6.42
C ILE A 147 -18.03 -15.58 -5.66
N MET A 148 -17.74 -14.48 -6.35
CA MET A 148 -17.75 -13.15 -5.74
C MET A 148 -18.90 -12.29 -6.24
N THR A 149 -19.52 -11.54 -5.33
CA THR A 149 -20.48 -10.47 -5.63
C THR A 149 -19.94 -9.15 -5.10
N ILE A 150 -19.85 -8.15 -5.96
CA ILE A 150 -19.19 -6.87 -5.68
C ILE A 150 -20.20 -5.76 -5.99
N PRO A 151 -20.94 -5.25 -4.98
CA PRO A 151 -21.99 -4.28 -5.20
C PRO A 151 -21.46 -2.86 -5.46
N ASP A 152 -22.17 -2.11 -6.29
CA ASP A 152 -22.13 -0.65 -6.32
C ASP A 152 -22.85 -0.14 -5.06
N LYS A 153 -22.16 -0.27 -3.91
CA LYS A 153 -22.70 -0.08 -2.56
C LYS A 153 -23.19 1.34 -2.27
N GLU A 154 -22.72 2.31 -3.04
CA GLU A 154 -23.14 3.72 -2.93
C GLU A 154 -24.41 4.04 -3.72
N GLY A 155 -24.97 3.04 -4.41
CA GLY A 155 -26.23 3.15 -5.11
C GLY A 155 -26.19 4.09 -6.32
N PRO A 156 -27.36 4.42 -6.87
CA PRO A 156 -27.47 5.26 -8.07
C PRO A 156 -27.13 6.73 -7.77
N LYS A 157 -27.05 7.09 -6.48
CA LYS A 157 -26.67 8.42 -6.00
C LYS A 157 -25.15 8.57 -5.77
N ASN A 158 -24.39 7.47 -5.83
CA ASN A 158 -22.98 7.43 -5.41
C ASN A 158 -22.77 8.10 -4.04
N ALA A 159 -23.63 7.72 -3.08
CA ALA A 159 -23.68 8.34 -1.78
C ALA A 159 -22.67 7.74 -0.80
N PHE A 160 -21.39 8.03 -1.04
CA PHE A 160 -20.30 7.70 -0.12
C PHE A 160 -20.63 8.09 1.34
N ALA A 161 -20.25 7.19 2.26
CA ALA A 161 -20.37 7.32 3.71
C ALA A 161 -21.81 7.22 4.27
N ALA A 162 -22.82 6.99 3.41
CA ALA A 162 -24.19 6.73 3.84
C ALA A 162 -24.36 5.28 4.32
N GLY A 163 -23.62 4.88 5.35
CA GLY A 163 -23.34 3.48 5.65
C GLY A 163 -24.55 2.55 5.84
N ARG A 164 -25.67 3.03 6.41
CA ARG A 164 -26.89 2.20 6.53
C ARG A 164 -27.46 1.80 5.16
N MET A 165 -27.49 2.75 4.22
CA MET A 165 -27.89 2.49 2.84
C MET A 165 -26.92 1.49 2.19
N GLU A 166 -25.61 1.69 2.36
CA GLU A 166 -24.60 0.77 1.83
C GLU A 166 -24.77 -0.66 2.36
N GLY A 167 -25.13 -0.80 3.65
CA GLY A 167 -25.42 -2.10 4.28
C GLY A 167 -26.65 -2.81 3.68
N TYR A 168 -27.77 -2.09 3.48
CA TYR A 168 -28.96 -2.68 2.82
C TYR A 168 -28.66 -3.11 1.39
N MET A 169 -27.98 -2.24 0.62
CA MET A 169 -27.57 -2.53 -0.75
C MET A 169 -26.71 -3.78 -0.82
N THR A 170 -25.75 -3.92 0.09
CA THR A 170 -24.84 -5.07 0.12
C THR A 170 -25.55 -6.39 0.47
N LEU A 171 -26.44 -6.38 1.47
CA LEU A 171 -27.23 -7.57 1.82
C LEU A 171 -28.18 -7.97 0.69
N ASP A 172 -28.78 -7.00 0.01
CA ASP A 172 -29.63 -7.27 -1.15
C ASP A 172 -28.83 -7.69 -2.39
N ALA A 173 -27.57 -7.29 -2.53
CA ALA A 173 -26.67 -7.82 -3.56
C ALA A 173 -26.43 -9.31 -3.37
N VAL A 174 -26.22 -9.74 -2.12
CA VAL A 174 -26.11 -11.16 -1.78
C VAL A 174 -27.40 -11.89 -2.17
N ARG A 175 -28.56 -11.39 -1.77
CA ARG A 175 -29.86 -11.97 -2.18
C ARG A 175 -30.01 -12.01 -3.71
N ALA A 176 -29.62 -10.94 -4.42
CA ALA A 176 -29.70 -10.90 -5.88
C ALA A 176 -28.81 -11.96 -6.53
N THR A 177 -27.61 -12.17 -6.00
CA THR A 177 -26.68 -13.20 -6.48
C THR A 177 -27.17 -14.61 -6.17
N LEU A 178 -27.74 -14.85 -4.98
CA LEU A 178 -28.36 -16.13 -4.64
C LEU A 178 -29.58 -16.43 -5.55
N ASN A 179 -30.39 -15.41 -5.85
CA ASN A 179 -31.56 -15.49 -6.73
C ASN A 179 -31.20 -15.52 -8.22
N PHE A 180 -29.92 -15.37 -8.59
CA PHE A 180 -29.51 -15.27 -9.98
C PHE A 180 -29.48 -16.67 -10.64
N ASP A 181 -30.48 -16.93 -11.49
CA ASP A 181 -30.75 -18.23 -12.13
C ASP A 181 -29.56 -18.85 -12.88
N ARG A 182 -28.60 -18.03 -13.34
CA ARG A 182 -27.40 -18.51 -14.06
C ARG A 182 -26.37 -19.18 -13.17
N LEU A 183 -26.43 -18.98 -11.86
CA LEU A 183 -25.45 -19.54 -10.93
C LEU A 183 -25.91 -20.85 -10.30
N ASN A 184 -27.23 -21.10 -10.24
CA ASN A 184 -27.85 -22.22 -9.52
C ASN A 184 -27.37 -22.30 -8.05
N LEU A 185 -27.32 -21.15 -7.37
CA LEU A 185 -27.08 -21.09 -5.92
C LEU A 185 -28.39 -21.37 -5.17
N SER A 186 -28.28 -21.65 -3.88
CA SER A 186 -29.42 -21.90 -2.99
C SER A 186 -29.36 -20.97 -1.79
N ASN A 187 -30.45 -20.84 -1.04
CA ASN A 187 -30.43 -20.05 0.20
C ASN A 187 -29.53 -20.65 1.29
N ASP A 188 -29.17 -21.94 1.17
CA ASP A 188 -28.22 -22.60 2.06
C ASP A 188 -26.76 -22.32 1.70
N THR A 189 -26.48 -21.66 0.56
CA THR A 189 -25.14 -21.24 0.15
C THR A 189 -24.50 -20.39 1.25
N LYS A 190 -23.32 -20.80 1.71
CA LYS A 190 -22.58 -20.09 2.76
C LYS A 190 -22.07 -18.78 2.21
N VAL A 191 -22.24 -17.70 2.97
CA VAL A 191 -21.82 -16.35 2.58
C VAL A 191 -20.79 -15.81 3.57
N ALA A 192 -19.72 -15.19 3.08
CA ALA A 192 -18.81 -14.39 3.88
C ALA A 192 -18.62 -13.01 3.27
N GLY A 193 -18.30 -11.99 4.07
CA GLY A 193 -18.05 -10.63 3.58
C GLY A 193 -16.66 -10.09 3.92
N TYR A 194 -16.07 -9.35 2.99
CA TYR A 194 -14.76 -8.69 3.16
C TYR A 194 -14.81 -7.23 2.67
N GLY A 195 -14.15 -6.32 3.40
CA GLY A 195 -13.96 -4.93 2.98
C GLY A 195 -13.04 -4.15 3.92
N TYR A 196 -12.22 -3.28 3.36
CA TYR A 196 -11.28 -2.43 4.09
C TYR A 196 -11.60 -0.95 3.90
N SER A 197 -11.25 -0.09 4.86
CA SER A 197 -11.44 1.36 4.77
C SER A 197 -12.89 1.76 4.44
N GLY A 198 -13.15 2.45 3.33
CA GLY A 198 -14.49 2.73 2.83
C GLY A 198 -15.36 1.48 2.58
N GLY A 199 -14.76 0.37 2.17
CA GLY A 199 -15.42 -0.94 2.08
C GLY A 199 -15.77 -1.52 3.45
N ALA A 200 -15.01 -1.18 4.50
CA ALA A 200 -15.32 -1.57 5.87
C ALA A 200 -16.51 -0.81 6.46
N ILE A 201 -16.83 0.41 5.97
CA ILE A 201 -18.12 1.06 6.28
C ILE A 201 -19.26 0.15 5.85
N THR A 202 -19.19 -0.32 4.61
CA THR A 202 -20.20 -1.16 3.98
C THR A 202 -20.36 -2.51 4.70
N ILE A 203 -19.25 -3.22 4.92
CA ILE A 203 -19.28 -4.53 5.58
C ILE A 203 -19.67 -4.42 7.05
N GLY A 204 -19.20 -3.39 7.77
CA GLY A 204 -19.60 -3.13 9.15
C GLY A 204 -21.10 -2.88 9.29
N TRP A 205 -21.70 -2.09 8.39
CA TRP A 205 -23.14 -1.86 8.39
C TRP A 205 -23.93 -3.08 7.92
N ALA A 206 -23.47 -3.82 6.92
CA ALA A 206 -24.08 -5.09 6.52
C ALA A 206 -24.10 -6.10 7.68
N ALA A 207 -22.98 -6.24 8.40
CA ALA A 207 -22.88 -7.09 9.59
C ALA A 207 -23.82 -6.64 10.71
N SER A 208 -23.92 -5.33 10.94
CA SER A 208 -24.80 -4.74 11.95
C SER A 208 -26.28 -4.92 11.63
N LEU A 209 -26.67 -4.78 10.36
CA LEU A 209 -28.07 -4.78 9.94
C LEU A 209 -28.60 -6.18 9.61
N ARG A 210 -27.73 -7.13 9.24
CA ARG A 210 -28.10 -8.50 8.89
C ARG A 210 -29.08 -9.17 9.86
N PRO A 211 -28.89 -9.13 11.20
CA PRO A 211 -29.78 -9.84 12.12
C PRO A 211 -31.25 -9.41 12.02
N SER A 212 -31.50 -8.13 11.67
CA SER A 212 -32.84 -7.57 11.59
C SER A 212 -33.38 -7.45 10.16
N TYR A 213 -32.51 -7.18 9.18
CA TYR A 213 -32.90 -6.91 7.80
C TYR A 213 -32.81 -8.13 6.88
N ALA A 214 -31.79 -8.98 7.07
CA ALA A 214 -31.54 -10.14 6.22
C ALA A 214 -31.18 -11.42 7.00
N PRO A 215 -32.02 -11.84 7.96
CA PRO A 215 -31.77 -13.05 8.75
C PRO A 215 -31.88 -14.35 7.92
N ASP A 216 -32.39 -14.26 6.70
CA ASP A 216 -32.49 -15.34 5.71
C ASP A 216 -31.15 -15.70 5.06
N ILE A 217 -30.16 -14.80 5.07
CA ILE A 217 -28.85 -15.06 4.46
C ILE A 217 -28.03 -15.97 5.38
N ASN A 218 -27.55 -17.11 4.86
CA ASN A 218 -26.64 -18.01 5.56
C ASN A 218 -25.20 -17.44 5.65
N MET A 219 -25.06 -16.37 6.43
CA MET A 219 -23.78 -15.71 6.66
C MET A 219 -22.93 -16.52 7.66
N ILE A 220 -21.67 -16.77 7.31
CA ILE A 220 -20.73 -17.56 8.11
C ILE A 220 -19.55 -16.75 8.65
N GLY A 221 -19.36 -15.51 8.18
CA GLY A 221 -18.48 -14.56 8.84
C GLY A 221 -18.24 -13.26 8.09
N TRP A 222 -17.71 -12.27 8.82
CA TRP A 222 -17.37 -10.94 8.34
C TRP A 222 -15.91 -10.63 8.62
N ALA A 223 -15.17 -10.16 7.63
CA ALA A 223 -13.83 -9.60 7.81
C ALA A 223 -13.83 -8.14 7.39
N LEU A 224 -13.34 -7.26 8.27
CA LEU A 224 -13.29 -5.82 8.00
C LEU A 224 -12.11 -5.16 8.71
N GLY A 225 -11.53 -4.12 8.10
CA GLY A 225 -10.41 -3.41 8.72
C GLY A 225 -10.36 -1.93 8.39
N GLY A 226 -9.59 -1.17 9.17
CA GLY A 226 -9.46 0.29 8.96
C GLY A 226 -10.81 1.00 9.02
N THR A 227 -11.72 0.56 9.90
CA THR A 227 -13.17 0.80 9.79
C THR A 227 -13.61 2.20 10.24
N PRO A 228 -14.14 3.06 9.34
CA PRO A 228 -14.74 4.34 9.70
C PRO A 228 -16.12 4.12 10.35
N SER A 229 -16.11 3.88 11.65
CA SER A 229 -17.30 3.51 12.43
C SER A 229 -18.07 4.72 13.01
N ASN A 230 -17.47 5.91 13.00
CA ASN A 230 -18.03 7.16 13.48
C ASN A 230 -17.64 8.32 12.55
N LEU A 231 -18.59 8.78 11.74
CA LEU A 231 -18.32 9.83 10.75
C LEU A 231 -17.83 11.14 11.39
N SER A 232 -18.35 11.52 12.55
CA SER A 232 -17.93 12.76 13.21
C SER A 232 -16.48 12.68 13.72
N GLY A 233 -16.08 11.50 14.21
CA GLY A 233 -14.70 11.23 14.60
C GLY A 233 -13.76 11.21 13.40
N THR A 234 -14.14 10.54 12.31
CA THR A 234 -13.38 10.54 11.06
C THR A 234 -13.20 11.95 10.50
N ILE A 235 -14.25 12.78 10.46
CA ILE A 235 -14.15 14.17 10.01
C ILE A 235 -13.13 14.94 10.86
N ASN A 236 -13.17 14.81 12.19
CA ASN A 236 -12.23 15.50 13.07
C ASN A 236 -10.78 15.01 12.92
N HIS A 237 -10.60 13.72 12.60
CA HIS A 237 -9.28 13.10 12.44
C HIS A 237 -8.57 13.58 11.18
N ILE A 238 -9.31 13.73 10.08
CA ILE A 238 -8.74 14.07 8.76
C ILE A 238 -8.91 15.54 8.36
N ASP A 239 -9.60 16.37 9.14
CA ASP A 239 -9.72 17.80 8.87
C ASP A 239 -8.34 18.48 8.89
N ASN A 240 -8.10 19.37 7.92
CA ASN A 240 -6.81 20.03 7.72
C ASN A 240 -5.62 19.06 7.51
N THR A 241 -5.90 17.84 7.06
CA THR A 241 -4.87 16.89 6.62
C THR A 241 -4.89 16.80 5.10
N ILE A 242 -3.99 16.00 4.53
CA ILE A 242 -3.99 15.78 3.09
C ILE A 242 -5.23 15.02 2.60
N PHE A 243 -5.94 14.33 3.51
CA PHE A 243 -7.12 13.53 3.23
C PHE A 243 -8.42 14.32 3.39
N SER A 244 -8.35 15.64 3.61
CA SER A 244 -9.52 16.53 3.77
C SER A 244 -10.55 16.43 2.64
N GLY A 245 -10.16 16.03 1.44
CA GLY A 245 -11.09 15.79 0.32
C GLY A 245 -12.17 14.75 0.64
N LEU A 246 -11.87 13.73 1.45
CA LEU A 246 -12.84 12.71 1.88
C LEU A 246 -13.98 13.30 2.70
N ILE A 247 -13.74 14.39 3.45
CA ILE A 247 -14.80 15.10 4.18
C ILE A 247 -15.82 15.66 3.19
N LEU A 248 -15.36 16.27 2.10
CA LEU A 248 -16.24 16.85 1.08
C LEU A 248 -17.00 15.76 0.32
N ALA A 249 -16.36 14.63 0.03
CA ALA A 249 -17.01 13.47 -0.57
C ALA A 249 -18.10 12.88 0.35
N GLY A 250 -17.79 12.70 1.64
CA GLY A 250 -18.74 12.17 2.62
C GLY A 250 -19.92 13.11 2.86
N VAL A 251 -19.66 14.42 2.99
CA VAL A 251 -20.72 15.45 3.06
C VAL A 251 -21.60 15.42 1.82
N THR A 252 -21.01 15.26 0.63
CA THR A 252 -21.75 15.14 -0.63
C THR A 252 -22.68 13.93 -0.60
N GLY A 253 -22.14 12.73 -0.34
CA GLY A 253 -22.90 11.49 -0.39
C GLY A 253 -24.00 11.42 0.65
N VAL A 254 -23.67 11.67 1.92
CA VAL A 254 -24.64 11.69 3.02
C VAL A 254 -25.75 12.71 2.76
N SER A 255 -25.44 13.90 2.23
CA SER A 255 -26.46 14.91 1.93
C SER A 255 -27.46 14.47 0.86
N ASP A 256 -27.07 13.58 -0.06
CA ASP A 256 -27.96 13.09 -1.12
C ASP A 256 -28.89 11.96 -0.64
N VAL A 257 -28.62 11.38 0.53
CA VAL A 257 -29.45 10.37 1.20
C VAL A 257 -30.33 10.97 2.31
N TYR A 258 -29.86 12.01 3.01
CA TYR A 258 -30.54 12.60 4.18
C TYR A 258 -31.16 13.98 3.85
N PRO A 259 -32.46 14.08 3.52
CA PRO A 259 -33.05 15.33 2.99
C PRO A 259 -33.01 16.50 3.97
N LYS A 260 -33.15 16.24 5.28
CA LYS A 260 -33.05 17.29 6.32
C LYS A 260 -31.64 17.88 6.38
N VAL A 261 -30.61 17.04 6.25
CA VAL A 261 -29.20 17.47 6.19
C VAL A 261 -28.95 18.26 4.90
N ARG A 262 -29.48 17.79 3.76
CA ARG A 262 -29.40 18.49 2.48
C ARG A 262 -29.99 19.90 2.54
N ALA A 263 -31.18 20.02 3.12
CA ALA A 263 -31.87 21.31 3.29
C ALA A 263 -31.02 22.27 4.13
N TYR A 264 -30.48 21.79 5.25
CA TYR A 264 -29.58 22.57 6.09
C TYR A 264 -28.30 23.00 5.35
N LEU A 265 -27.64 22.08 4.63
CA LEU A 265 -26.43 22.37 3.86
C LEU A 265 -26.66 23.40 2.75
N LYS A 266 -27.84 23.41 2.12
CA LYS A 266 -28.20 24.41 1.12
C LYS A 266 -28.14 25.83 1.67
N ASP A 267 -28.49 26.03 2.93
CA ASP A 267 -28.52 27.34 3.59
C ASP A 267 -27.15 27.77 4.12
N VAL A 268 -26.29 26.80 4.50
CA VAL A 268 -24.99 27.11 5.13
C VAL A 268 -23.80 27.13 4.16
N LEU A 269 -23.86 26.38 3.06
CA LEU A 269 -22.78 26.35 2.07
C LEU A 269 -22.68 27.70 1.34
N ASN A 270 -21.47 28.17 1.11
CA ASN A 270 -21.21 29.30 0.23
C ASN A 270 -21.02 28.83 -1.23
N SER A 271 -20.63 29.74 -2.13
CA SER A 271 -20.41 29.38 -3.55
C SER A 271 -19.29 28.36 -3.72
N ALA A 272 -18.19 28.49 -2.98
CA ALA A 272 -17.07 27.56 -3.01
C ALA A 272 -17.47 26.16 -2.50
N GLY A 273 -18.24 26.08 -1.42
CA GLY A 273 -18.75 24.80 -0.91
C GLY A 273 -19.68 24.11 -1.89
N ARG A 274 -20.59 24.85 -2.54
CA ARG A 274 -21.44 24.30 -3.60
C ARG A 274 -20.63 23.79 -4.79
N ALA A 275 -19.61 24.54 -5.21
CA ALA A 275 -18.71 24.12 -6.28
C ALA A 275 -17.88 22.89 -5.89
N ALA A 276 -17.47 22.78 -4.63
CA ALA A 276 -16.76 21.62 -4.11
C ALA A 276 -17.62 20.36 -4.13
N LEU A 277 -18.88 20.44 -3.65
CA LEU A 277 -19.77 19.28 -3.67
C LEU A 277 -20.14 18.89 -5.11
N GLN A 278 -20.26 19.86 -6.02
CA GLN A 278 -20.45 19.57 -7.44
C GLN A 278 -19.22 18.85 -8.03
N PHE A 279 -18.01 19.28 -7.69
CA PHE A 279 -16.79 18.61 -8.11
C PHE A 279 -16.76 17.16 -7.61
N CYS A 280 -17.11 16.90 -6.35
CA CYS A 280 -17.19 15.53 -5.83
C CYS A 280 -18.18 14.65 -6.62
N ARG A 281 -19.33 15.18 -7.04
CA ARG A 281 -20.32 14.46 -7.87
C ARG A 281 -19.83 14.11 -9.28
N GLU A 282 -18.75 14.74 -9.74
CA GLU A 282 -18.24 14.58 -11.10
C GLU A 282 -16.93 13.81 -11.17
N ASN A 283 -16.27 13.56 -10.03
CA ASN A 283 -14.88 13.07 -10.00
C ASN A 283 -14.70 11.89 -9.04
N CYS A 284 -13.59 11.16 -9.23
CA CYS A 284 -13.23 10.03 -8.38
C CYS A 284 -12.29 10.41 -7.25
N LEU A 285 -11.99 9.44 -6.39
CA LEU A 285 -11.25 9.63 -5.14
C LEU A 285 -9.92 10.39 -5.35
N GLN A 286 -9.11 9.97 -6.34
CA GLN A 286 -7.80 10.59 -6.60
C GLN A 286 -7.93 12.09 -6.87
N ASP A 287 -8.84 12.47 -7.77
CA ASP A 287 -9.09 13.87 -8.14
C ASP A 287 -9.58 14.69 -6.93
N ILE A 288 -10.43 14.10 -6.08
CA ILE A 288 -10.97 14.75 -4.88
C ILE A 288 -9.86 15.01 -3.85
N ILE A 289 -9.00 14.01 -3.59
CA ILE A 289 -7.88 14.14 -2.65
C ILE A 289 -6.84 15.15 -3.17
N LEU A 290 -6.47 15.07 -4.45
CA LEU A 290 -5.48 15.99 -5.06
C LEU A 290 -5.98 17.44 -5.10
N LYS A 291 -7.29 17.66 -5.24
CA LYS A 291 -7.85 19.01 -5.31
C LYS A 291 -8.02 19.68 -3.95
N TYR A 292 -8.33 18.91 -2.90
CA TYR A 292 -8.66 19.45 -1.58
C TYR A 292 -7.74 18.98 -0.43
N PRO A 293 -6.40 18.95 -0.58
CA PRO A 293 -5.50 18.67 0.53
C PRO A 293 -5.42 19.87 1.48
N LEU A 294 -5.23 19.60 2.77
CA LEU A 294 -4.98 20.59 3.83
C LEU A 294 -6.09 21.65 3.93
N ARG A 295 -7.33 21.28 3.58
CA ARG A 295 -8.51 22.14 3.70
C ARG A 295 -9.27 21.82 4.97
N SER A 296 -10.03 22.78 5.49
CA SER A 296 -10.82 22.58 6.70
C SER A 296 -12.27 22.96 6.51
N ILE A 297 -13.17 22.02 6.78
CA ILE A 297 -14.62 22.22 6.71
C ILE A 297 -15.11 23.15 7.83
N TYR A 298 -14.33 23.28 8.91
CA TYR A 298 -14.61 24.15 10.05
C TYR A 298 -14.23 25.63 9.82
N THR A 299 -13.56 25.93 8.72
CA THR A 299 -13.30 27.32 8.30
C THR A 299 -14.45 27.85 7.45
N LYS A 300 -14.42 29.16 7.15
CA LYS A 300 -15.41 29.78 6.27
C LYS A 300 -15.14 29.57 4.77
N GLU A 301 -14.20 28.71 4.41
CA GLU A 301 -13.83 28.43 3.02
C GLU A 301 -15.03 27.90 2.22
N PHE A 302 -15.75 26.91 2.74
CA PHE A 302 -16.87 26.25 2.04
C PHE A 302 -18.27 26.65 2.55
N GLN A 303 -18.35 27.35 3.68
CA GLN A 303 -19.58 27.48 4.46
C GLN A 303 -19.52 28.68 5.42
N ASN A 304 -20.68 29.18 5.88
CA ASN A 304 -20.75 30.46 6.61
C ASN A 304 -20.79 30.35 8.15
N ARG A 305 -20.90 29.14 8.69
CA ARG A 305 -21.07 28.82 10.12
C ARG A 305 -19.76 28.57 10.87
N GLY A 306 -18.63 28.42 10.18
CA GLY A 306 -17.34 28.11 10.80
C GLY A 306 -17.39 26.80 11.59
N LYS A 307 -16.81 26.77 12.81
CA LYS A 307 -16.81 25.59 13.69
C LYS A 307 -18.21 25.04 13.99
N ASN A 308 -19.25 25.85 13.85
CA ASN A 308 -20.64 25.48 14.11
C ASN A 308 -21.36 24.89 12.89
N ILE A 309 -20.63 24.49 11.83
CA ILE A 309 -21.25 23.88 10.63
C ILE A 309 -22.09 22.65 10.97
N PHE A 310 -21.70 21.85 11.96
CA PHE A 310 -22.47 20.66 12.35
C PHE A 310 -23.41 20.90 13.54
N ASP A 311 -23.54 22.13 14.03
CA ASP A 311 -24.48 22.49 15.09
C ASP A 311 -25.90 22.68 14.53
N ASN A 312 -26.52 21.54 14.22
CA ASN A 312 -27.89 21.42 13.77
C ASN A 312 -28.46 20.09 14.29
N SER A 313 -29.75 20.04 14.66
CA SER A 313 -30.36 18.83 15.21
C SER A 313 -30.42 17.68 14.19
N ALA A 314 -30.73 17.97 12.92
CA ALA A 314 -30.77 16.95 11.88
C ALA A 314 -29.39 16.38 11.56
N VAL A 315 -28.33 17.20 11.64
CA VAL A 315 -26.94 16.74 11.47
C VAL A 315 -26.52 15.83 12.64
N ARG A 316 -26.85 16.22 13.88
CA ARG A 316 -26.56 15.40 15.07
C ARG A 316 -27.32 14.07 15.07
N GLU A 317 -28.59 14.09 14.66
CA GLU A 317 -29.41 12.89 14.47
C GLU A 317 -28.77 11.95 13.44
N MET A 318 -28.37 12.48 12.28
CA MET A 318 -27.66 11.72 11.25
C MET A 318 -26.34 11.13 11.75
N PHE A 319 -25.49 11.91 12.45
CA PHE A 319 -24.23 11.36 12.98
C PHE A 319 -24.48 10.24 13.99
N THR A 320 -25.50 10.36 14.82
CA THR A 320 -25.90 9.29 15.75
C THR A 320 -26.39 8.06 14.99
N GLU A 321 -27.19 8.26 13.95
CA GLU A 321 -27.68 7.18 13.09
C GLU A 321 -26.55 6.47 12.32
N LEU A 322 -25.51 7.19 11.92
CA LEU A 322 -24.34 6.68 11.20
C LEU A 322 -23.14 6.36 12.10
N THR A 323 -23.37 6.12 13.39
CA THR A 323 -22.34 5.59 14.30
C THR A 323 -22.63 4.12 14.62
N MET A 324 -21.68 3.25 14.28
CA MET A 324 -21.78 1.81 14.57
C MET A 324 -21.64 1.52 16.07
N GLY A 325 -22.19 0.39 16.52
CA GLY A 325 -22.04 -0.06 17.91
C GLY A 325 -22.90 0.68 18.95
N LEU A 326 -23.64 1.74 18.57
CA LEU A 326 -24.51 2.46 19.51
C LEU A 326 -25.79 1.68 19.90
N ARG A 327 -26.27 0.79 19.03
CA ARG A 327 -27.54 0.08 19.22
C ARG A 327 -27.27 -1.42 19.42
N PRO A 328 -27.66 -2.02 20.57
CA PRO A 328 -27.44 -3.44 20.80
C PRO A 328 -28.08 -4.37 19.77
N SER A 329 -29.22 -3.95 19.18
CA SER A 329 -29.90 -4.68 18.10
C SER A 329 -29.14 -4.69 16.78
N GLU A 330 -28.07 -3.89 16.66
CA GLU A 330 -27.22 -3.73 15.47
C GLU A 330 -25.82 -4.33 15.75
N THR A 331 -25.81 -5.49 16.42
CA THR A 331 -24.61 -6.25 16.77
C THR A 331 -24.48 -7.46 15.83
N PRO A 332 -23.30 -7.70 15.22
CA PRO A 332 -23.08 -8.89 14.40
C PRO A 332 -23.37 -10.19 15.17
N ASP A 333 -24.12 -11.09 14.54
CA ASP A 333 -24.60 -12.36 15.12
C ASP A 333 -23.82 -13.59 14.65
N VAL A 334 -22.80 -13.39 13.83
CA VAL A 334 -21.92 -14.42 13.25
C VAL A 334 -20.46 -14.02 13.42
N PRO A 335 -19.51 -14.97 13.36
CA PRO A 335 -18.09 -14.68 13.54
C PRO A 335 -17.62 -13.43 12.80
N THR A 336 -16.92 -12.54 13.48
CA THR A 336 -16.44 -11.27 12.91
C THR A 336 -14.96 -11.10 13.23
N TYR A 337 -14.14 -10.88 12.20
CA TYR A 337 -12.75 -10.50 12.31
C TYR A 337 -12.60 -9.02 11.95
N MET A 338 -12.24 -8.20 12.93
CA MET A 338 -12.05 -6.76 12.78
C MET A 338 -10.58 -6.42 13.05
N TYR A 339 -9.96 -5.54 12.28
CA TYR A 339 -8.56 -5.17 12.50
C TYR A 339 -8.26 -3.69 12.22
N HIS A 340 -7.30 -3.11 12.93
CA HIS A 340 -7.01 -1.67 12.83
C HIS A 340 -5.61 -1.32 13.33
N ALA A 341 -4.93 -0.36 12.69
CA ALA A 341 -3.68 0.21 13.18
C ALA A 341 -3.93 1.21 14.31
N GLU A 342 -3.13 1.16 15.37
CA GLU A 342 -3.18 2.18 16.43
C GLU A 342 -2.79 3.58 15.93
N HIS A 343 -1.92 3.63 14.90
CA HIS A 343 -1.38 4.87 14.34
C HIS A 343 -2.00 5.27 13.00
N ASP A 344 -3.16 4.70 12.65
CA ASP A 344 -3.89 4.99 11.42
C ASP A 344 -4.12 6.51 11.22
N GLU A 345 -3.55 7.04 10.15
CA GLU A 345 -3.52 8.46 9.80
C GLU A 345 -4.79 8.94 9.07
N ILE A 346 -5.69 8.03 8.67
CA ILE A 346 -6.92 8.32 7.91
C ILE A 346 -8.16 8.01 8.74
N VAL A 347 -8.18 6.89 9.43
CA VAL A 347 -9.36 6.40 10.16
C VAL A 347 -9.04 6.27 11.65
N PRO A 348 -9.76 6.98 12.54
CA PRO A 348 -9.42 7.01 13.96
C PRO A 348 -9.60 5.63 14.62
N TYR A 349 -8.49 5.03 15.04
CA TYR A 349 -8.43 3.76 15.78
C TYR A 349 -9.43 3.69 16.94
N ASP A 350 -9.51 4.76 17.74
CA ASP A 350 -10.33 4.79 18.96
C ASP A 350 -11.81 4.56 18.68
N ASP A 351 -12.32 4.99 17.53
CA ASP A 351 -13.74 4.82 17.19
C ASP A 351 -14.02 3.38 16.76
N ALA A 352 -13.16 2.80 15.93
CA ALA A 352 -13.21 1.38 15.57
C ALA A 352 -13.12 0.48 16.82
N HIS A 353 -12.18 0.78 17.71
CA HIS A 353 -11.97 0.06 18.97
C HIS A 353 -13.16 0.21 19.95
N LYS A 354 -13.81 1.38 20.01
CA LYS A 354 -15.08 1.54 20.77
C LYS A 354 -16.21 0.70 20.18
N THR A 355 -16.34 0.68 18.86
CA THR A 355 -17.35 -0.12 18.15
C THR A 355 -17.17 -1.61 18.43
N ALA A 356 -15.94 -2.12 18.29
CA ALA A 356 -15.62 -3.52 18.59
C ALA A 356 -15.95 -3.90 20.04
N ARG A 357 -15.59 -3.06 21.02
CA ARG A 357 -15.96 -3.26 22.43
C ARG A 357 -17.46 -3.25 22.65
N ALA A 358 -18.20 -2.36 21.99
CA ALA A 358 -19.65 -2.30 22.10
C ALA A 358 -20.30 -3.59 21.56
N TRP A 359 -19.88 -4.05 20.39
CA TRP A 359 -20.34 -5.33 19.84
C TRP A 359 -19.99 -6.53 20.73
N CYS A 360 -18.76 -6.57 21.26
CA CYS A 360 -18.36 -7.58 22.23
C CYS A 360 -19.22 -7.59 23.50
N ASN A 361 -19.49 -6.42 24.07
CA ASN A 361 -20.35 -6.29 25.25
C ASN A 361 -21.79 -6.73 24.98
N ASN A 362 -22.25 -6.65 23.72
CA ASN A 362 -23.55 -7.13 23.28
C ASN A 362 -23.54 -8.61 22.82
N GLY A 363 -22.40 -9.31 22.96
CA GLY A 363 -22.30 -10.75 22.70
C GLY A 363 -21.83 -11.14 21.30
N ALA A 364 -21.29 -10.21 20.50
CA ALA A 364 -20.73 -10.54 19.19
C ALA A 364 -19.58 -11.56 19.30
N PRO A 365 -19.55 -12.61 18.47
CA PRO A 365 -18.39 -13.49 18.31
C PRO A 365 -17.29 -12.79 17.49
N LEU A 366 -16.64 -11.79 18.10
CA LEU A 366 -15.74 -10.86 17.43
C LEU A 366 -14.29 -11.00 17.90
N HIS A 367 -13.34 -11.11 16.97
CA HIS A 367 -11.93 -10.87 17.27
C HIS A 367 -11.54 -9.51 16.70
N PHE A 368 -11.02 -8.62 17.54
CA PHE A 368 -10.45 -7.34 17.14
C PHE A 368 -8.93 -7.39 17.24
N THR A 369 -8.21 -7.20 16.14
CA THR A 369 -6.75 -7.15 16.10
C THR A 369 -6.27 -5.71 15.99
N THR A 370 -5.56 -5.24 17.00
CA THR A 370 -4.81 -3.98 16.98
C THR A 370 -3.41 -4.21 16.45
N TYR A 371 -3.01 -3.49 15.42
CA TYR A 371 -1.61 -3.40 15.00
C TYR A 371 -0.97 -2.18 15.68
N SER A 372 -0.15 -2.41 16.70
CA SER A 372 0.40 -1.34 17.56
C SER A 372 1.73 -0.75 17.10
N HIS A 373 2.41 -1.42 16.16
CA HIS A 373 3.73 -0.98 15.73
C HIS A 373 3.67 0.40 15.04
N TYR A 374 4.61 1.31 15.33
CA TYR A 374 4.55 2.71 14.90
C TYR A 374 4.57 2.95 13.38
N GLU A 375 5.01 1.94 12.62
CA GLU A 375 5.03 1.95 11.14
C GLU A 375 3.73 1.43 10.51
N MET A 376 2.80 0.94 11.35
CA MET A 376 1.48 0.50 10.91
C MET A 376 0.56 1.72 10.78
N GLY A 377 0.41 2.19 9.54
CA GLY A 377 -0.55 3.21 9.14
C GLY A 377 -1.76 2.59 8.44
N HIS A 378 -2.60 3.42 7.85
CA HIS A 378 -3.82 2.99 7.18
C HIS A 378 -3.54 2.00 6.05
N PHE A 379 -2.57 2.32 5.20
CA PHE A 379 -2.26 1.53 4.02
C PHE A 379 -1.48 0.24 4.34
N THR A 380 -0.48 0.30 5.21
CA THR A 380 0.30 -0.89 5.60
C THR A 380 -0.56 -1.90 6.37
N THR A 381 -1.56 -1.42 7.12
CA THR A 381 -2.56 -2.28 7.78
C THR A 381 -3.48 -2.98 6.81
N GLU A 382 -3.81 -2.36 5.68
CA GLU A 382 -4.63 -3.01 4.64
C GLU A 382 -3.97 -4.30 4.17
N ILE A 383 -2.68 -4.21 3.83
CA ILE A 383 -1.97 -5.34 3.26
C ILE A 383 -1.63 -6.39 4.32
N THR A 384 -1.10 -5.97 5.47
CA THR A 384 -0.77 -6.90 6.58
C THR A 384 -1.99 -7.62 7.12
N GLY A 385 -3.12 -6.93 7.24
CA GLY A 385 -4.37 -7.48 7.74
C GLY A 385 -5.18 -8.26 6.71
N SER A 386 -4.93 -8.07 5.41
CA SER A 386 -5.63 -8.78 4.33
C SER A 386 -5.46 -10.31 4.41
N VAL A 387 -4.27 -10.76 4.81
CA VAL A 387 -3.94 -12.19 4.93
C VAL A 387 -4.76 -12.86 6.03
N PRO A 388 -4.66 -12.45 7.32
CA PRO A 388 -5.47 -13.06 8.37
C PRO A 388 -6.98 -12.87 8.11
N ALA A 389 -7.40 -11.81 7.42
CA ALA A 389 -8.79 -11.65 6.97
C ALA A 389 -9.22 -12.73 5.96
N PHE A 390 -8.40 -13.00 4.96
CA PHE A 390 -8.62 -14.09 4.01
C PHE A 390 -8.62 -15.46 4.70
N GLU A 391 -7.64 -15.71 5.58
CA GLU A 391 -7.55 -16.96 6.32
C GLU A 391 -8.77 -17.19 7.20
N PHE A 392 -9.25 -16.15 7.87
CA PHE A 392 -10.48 -16.17 8.64
C PHE A 392 -11.67 -16.60 7.77
N ILE A 393 -11.85 -15.98 6.59
CA ILE A 393 -12.95 -16.34 5.67
C ILE A 393 -12.82 -17.78 5.19
N ARG A 394 -11.63 -18.18 4.73
CA ARG A 394 -11.34 -19.56 4.31
C ARG A 394 -11.65 -20.57 5.42
N ASP A 395 -11.29 -20.26 6.66
CA ASP A 395 -11.55 -21.10 7.81
C ASP A 395 -13.05 -21.23 8.15
N ARG A 396 -13.85 -20.19 7.88
CA ARG A 396 -15.31 -20.27 7.99
C ARG A 396 -15.91 -21.19 6.96
N PHE A 397 -15.48 -21.10 5.69
CA PHE A 397 -15.92 -22.04 4.66
C PHE A 397 -15.56 -23.49 4.98
N ASN A 398 -14.36 -23.69 5.54
CA ASN A 398 -13.85 -24.99 6.01
C ASN A 398 -14.48 -25.48 7.33
N GLY A 399 -15.39 -24.72 7.94
CA GLY A 399 -16.14 -25.15 9.13
C GLY A 399 -15.35 -25.12 10.43
N LYS A 400 -14.22 -24.40 10.50
CA LYS A 400 -13.48 -24.22 11.76
C LYS A 400 -14.30 -23.36 12.72
N LYS A 401 -14.40 -23.79 13.98
CA LYS A 401 -15.28 -23.19 15.01
C LYS A 401 -14.61 -22.19 15.98
N ASP A 402 -13.33 -21.86 15.79
CA ASP A 402 -12.50 -21.13 16.78
C ASP A 402 -12.76 -19.60 16.87
N PHE A 403 -14.02 -19.18 16.77
CA PHE A 403 -14.46 -17.78 16.84
C PHE A 403 -15.77 -17.67 17.62
N SER A 404 -15.93 -18.42 18.71
CA SER A 404 -17.20 -18.44 19.48
C SER A 404 -17.27 -17.38 20.58
N SER A 405 -16.20 -16.60 20.81
CA SER A 405 -16.11 -15.64 21.91
C SER A 405 -15.46 -14.35 21.45
N CYS A 406 -15.83 -13.22 22.06
CA CYS A 406 -15.11 -11.98 21.82
C CYS A 406 -13.64 -12.07 22.29
N LYS A 407 -12.70 -11.57 21.48
CA LYS A 407 -11.29 -11.39 21.83
C LYS A 407 -10.79 -10.03 21.33
N MET A 408 -10.00 -9.34 22.14
CA MET A 408 -9.24 -8.16 21.75
C MET A 408 -7.77 -8.57 21.75
N ILE A 409 -7.10 -8.43 20.61
CA ILE A 409 -5.75 -8.92 20.34
C ILE A 409 -4.90 -7.71 19.97
N THR A 410 -3.64 -7.68 20.42
CA THR A 410 -2.67 -6.66 20.03
C THR A 410 -1.46 -7.36 19.44
N GLU A 411 -1.10 -6.97 18.23
CA GLU A 411 0.05 -7.45 17.47
C GLU A 411 1.03 -6.29 17.31
N ASP A 412 2.23 -6.46 17.86
CA ASP A 412 3.31 -5.46 17.81
C ASP A 412 4.36 -5.80 16.74
N THR A 413 4.16 -6.88 16.00
CA THR A 413 5.11 -7.32 14.98
C THR A 413 4.77 -6.73 13.62
N LEU A 414 5.78 -6.19 12.93
CA LEU A 414 5.74 -5.84 11.51
C LEU A 414 5.63 -7.08 10.59
N PHE A 415 5.84 -8.26 11.16
CA PHE A 415 6.04 -9.48 10.41
C PHE A 415 4.73 -9.97 9.79
N PHE A 416 4.65 -9.84 8.47
CA PHE A 416 4.04 -10.88 7.63
C PHE A 416 4.71 -12.21 7.99
N ASN A 417 3.94 -13.24 8.35
CA ASN A 417 4.47 -14.60 8.52
C ASN A 417 4.25 -15.40 7.23
N PRO A 418 5.25 -15.52 6.32
CA PRO A 418 5.07 -16.19 5.04
C PRO A 418 4.96 -17.71 5.19
N SER A 419 5.42 -18.24 6.32
CA SER A 419 5.30 -19.66 6.69
C SER A 419 3.84 -20.13 6.82
N VAL A 420 2.91 -19.18 6.96
CA VAL A 420 1.46 -19.41 7.12
C VAL A 420 0.72 -19.25 5.79
N LEU A 421 1.32 -18.57 4.81
CA LEU A 421 0.73 -18.35 3.49
C LEU A 421 0.71 -19.67 2.71
N GLY A 422 -0.50 -20.18 2.47
CA GLY A 422 -0.73 -21.12 1.37
C GLY A 422 -0.46 -20.44 0.03
N GLY A 423 -0.13 -21.22 -1.01
CA GLY A 423 0.42 -20.69 -2.27
C GLY A 423 -0.36 -19.55 -2.93
N VAL A 424 -1.70 -19.58 -2.86
CA VAL A 424 -2.61 -18.57 -3.43
C VAL A 424 -2.48 -17.19 -2.77
N ALA A 425 -2.44 -17.15 -1.43
CA ALA A 425 -2.33 -15.88 -0.71
C ALA A 425 -0.93 -15.26 -0.84
N GLY A 426 0.11 -16.09 -1.01
CA GLY A 426 1.46 -15.62 -1.31
C GLY A 426 1.57 -14.96 -2.69
N GLU A 427 1.02 -15.58 -3.73
CA GLU A 427 1.05 -15.05 -5.10
C GLU A 427 0.30 -13.72 -5.22
N VAL A 428 -0.87 -13.58 -4.57
CA VAL A 428 -1.62 -12.31 -4.53
C VAL A 428 -0.85 -11.20 -3.83
N ILE A 429 -0.12 -11.50 -2.75
CA ILE A 429 0.72 -10.51 -2.08
C ILE A 429 1.91 -10.12 -2.97
N ASP A 430 2.50 -11.06 -3.70
CA ASP A 430 3.57 -10.77 -4.66
C ASP A 430 3.03 -9.86 -5.78
N ASP A 431 1.85 -10.13 -6.34
CA ASP A 431 1.21 -9.29 -7.36
C ASP A 431 0.88 -7.88 -6.83
N ILE A 432 0.44 -7.79 -5.58
CA ILE A 432 0.30 -6.52 -4.85
C ILE A 432 1.65 -5.83 -4.80
N LEU A 433 2.66 -6.45 -4.20
CA LEU A 433 4.01 -5.89 -4.05
C LEU A 433 4.63 -5.46 -5.39
N ASP A 434 4.33 -6.18 -6.47
CA ASP A 434 4.74 -5.88 -7.85
C ASP A 434 3.98 -4.68 -8.42
N VAL A 435 2.65 -4.58 -8.21
CA VAL A 435 1.85 -3.39 -8.53
C VAL A 435 2.29 -2.16 -7.72
N PHE A 436 2.76 -2.35 -6.49
CA PHE A 436 3.28 -1.29 -5.61
C PHE A 436 4.76 -0.96 -5.83
N GLY A 437 5.49 -1.70 -6.68
CA GLY A 437 6.91 -1.42 -6.92
C GLY A 437 7.82 -1.63 -5.69
N ALA A 438 7.48 -2.56 -4.79
CA ALA A 438 8.21 -3.06 -3.61
C ALA A 438 7.83 -2.56 -2.17
N SER A 439 7.98 -3.51 -1.23
CA SER A 439 8.07 -3.47 0.25
C SER A 439 7.01 -2.74 1.07
N ILE A 440 6.29 -3.52 1.90
CA ILE A 440 5.35 -3.03 2.91
C ILE A 440 6.13 -2.79 4.21
N GLY A 441 6.80 -1.65 4.27
CA GLY A 441 7.64 -1.27 5.40
C GLY A 441 9.04 -1.92 5.40
N PRO A 442 9.97 -1.39 6.21
CA PRO A 442 11.39 -1.77 6.22
C PRO A 442 11.63 -3.26 6.52
N GLU A 443 10.75 -3.91 7.29
CA GLU A 443 10.90 -5.31 7.69
C GLU A 443 10.21 -6.34 6.75
N ALA A 444 9.53 -5.92 5.68
CA ALA A 444 8.80 -6.84 4.78
C ALA A 444 9.65 -7.57 3.71
N GLN A 445 10.98 -7.55 3.81
CA GLN A 445 11.88 -8.19 2.83
C GLN A 445 11.85 -9.75 2.81
N VAL A 446 10.95 -10.39 3.56
CA VAL A 446 10.83 -11.86 3.65
C VAL A 446 10.01 -12.46 2.50
N LEU A 447 9.23 -11.66 1.75
CA LEU A 447 8.35 -12.19 0.69
C LEU A 447 8.98 -12.23 -0.71
N ALA A 448 10.02 -11.43 -0.97
CA ALA A 448 10.67 -11.37 -2.28
C ALA A 448 11.64 -12.56 -2.53
N THR A 449 11.11 -13.78 -2.63
CA THR A 449 11.80 -14.91 -3.27
C THR A 449 10.79 -15.86 -3.91
N LYS A 450 10.21 -15.48 -5.07
CA LYS A 450 10.10 -16.30 -6.32
C LYS A 450 8.89 -15.88 -7.19
N LYS A 451 9.16 -15.19 -8.30
CA LYS A 451 8.91 -15.68 -9.67
C LYS A 451 9.44 -14.67 -10.68
N THR A 452 10.48 -15.06 -11.40
CA THR A 452 10.90 -14.37 -12.62
C THR A 452 9.89 -14.68 -13.72
N ILE A 453 8.95 -13.79 -14.03
CA ILE A 453 8.20 -13.88 -15.27
C ILE A 453 9.14 -13.45 -16.40
N LYS A 454 9.59 -14.42 -17.20
CA LYS A 454 10.28 -14.16 -18.46
C LYS A 454 9.26 -13.62 -19.47
N LEU A 455 9.30 -12.31 -19.74
CA LEU A 455 8.73 -11.74 -20.95
C LEU A 455 9.55 -12.21 -22.16
N GLY A 456 9.03 -13.24 -22.85
CA GLY A 456 9.60 -13.75 -24.09
C GLY A 456 9.18 -12.88 -25.28
N ALA A 457 10.18 -12.27 -25.94
CA ALA A 457 10.01 -11.54 -27.18
C ALA A 457 9.50 -12.43 -28.34
N SER A 458 8.61 -11.86 -29.16
CA SER A 458 8.39 -12.11 -30.59
C SER A 458 8.09 -13.56 -31.05
N SER A 459 6.85 -13.80 -31.51
CA SER A 459 6.67 -14.42 -32.84
C SER A 459 5.33 -14.10 -33.48
N ARG A 460 5.39 -13.90 -34.80
CA ARG A 460 4.30 -13.56 -35.72
C ARG A 460 3.25 -14.67 -35.76
N LEU A 461 1.98 -14.32 -35.56
CA LEU A 461 0.86 -15.19 -35.91
C LEU A 461 0.50 -14.98 -37.38
N THR A 462 0.91 -15.94 -38.21
CA THR A 462 0.21 -16.27 -39.46
C THR A 462 -0.67 -17.48 -39.21
N SER A 463 -1.75 -17.52 -39.97
CA SER A 463 -2.95 -18.34 -39.85
C SER A 463 -2.76 -19.87 -39.90
N LYS A 464 -3.79 -20.55 -39.37
CA LYS A 464 -4.41 -21.84 -39.78
C LYS A 464 -4.12 -23.10 -38.93
N ASN A 465 -5.25 -23.66 -38.49
CA ASN A 465 -5.64 -25.07 -38.49
C ASN A 465 -5.10 -26.04 -37.42
N SER A 466 -6.07 -26.44 -36.57
CA SER A 466 -6.53 -27.81 -36.27
C SER A 466 -5.61 -28.84 -35.61
N SER A 467 -6.23 -29.50 -34.61
CA SER A 467 -6.15 -30.92 -34.25
C SER A 467 -4.83 -31.47 -33.70
N HIS A 468 -4.81 -31.84 -32.41
CA HIS A 468 -4.95 -33.24 -31.95
C HIS A 468 -4.51 -33.39 -30.49
N ALA A 469 -5.31 -34.15 -29.73
CA ALA A 469 -4.94 -34.75 -28.45
C ALA A 469 -3.80 -35.78 -28.62
N LEU A 470 -3.01 -36.04 -27.55
CA LEU A 470 -2.32 -37.30 -27.17
C LEU A 470 -1.38 -37.02 -25.96
N THR A 471 -1.73 -37.42 -24.73
CA THR A 471 -1.46 -38.70 -23.99
C THR A 471 -0.14 -38.80 -23.19
N TYR A 472 -0.28 -38.83 -21.87
CA TYR A 472 0.11 -39.86 -20.88
C TYR A 472 1.46 -40.62 -20.91
N GLU A 473 2.46 -40.24 -21.71
CA GLU A 473 3.78 -40.95 -21.71
C GLU A 473 4.96 -40.12 -21.18
N LYS A 474 4.78 -38.85 -20.82
CA LYS A 474 5.87 -38.02 -20.24
C LYS A 474 5.94 -37.98 -18.71
N ALA A 475 5.03 -38.65 -18.00
CA ALA A 475 5.01 -38.70 -16.54
C ALA A 475 5.98 -39.76 -15.92
N LYS A 476 6.66 -40.56 -16.75
CA LYS A 476 7.50 -41.68 -16.26
C LYS A 476 9.00 -41.36 -16.16
N HIS A 477 9.45 -40.22 -16.67
CA HIS A 477 10.87 -39.82 -16.61
C HIS A 477 11.23 -38.73 -15.59
N LEU A 478 10.26 -38.22 -14.81
CA LEU A 478 10.55 -37.30 -13.71
C LEU A 478 10.79 -37.99 -12.35
N LYS A 479 10.49 -39.28 -12.22
CA LYS A 479 10.63 -40.05 -10.97
C LYS A 479 12.01 -40.67 -10.74
N SER A 480 12.92 -40.63 -11.71
CA SER A 480 14.30 -41.15 -11.55
C SER A 480 15.35 -40.06 -11.28
N ALA A 481 14.93 -38.81 -11.05
CA ALA A 481 15.83 -37.70 -10.69
C ALA A 481 15.52 -37.08 -9.31
N LEU A 482 14.57 -37.67 -8.56
CA LEU A 482 14.16 -37.21 -7.21
C LEU A 482 14.28 -38.34 -6.18
N GLY A 483 15.36 -39.11 -6.27
CA GLY A 483 15.74 -40.11 -5.28
C GLY A 483 16.95 -39.63 -4.48
N ASN A 484 16.76 -39.45 -3.18
CA ASN A 484 17.75 -39.29 -2.10
C ASN A 484 18.24 -37.86 -1.78
N LEU A 485 17.50 -37.17 -0.90
CA LEU A 485 18.12 -36.38 0.18
C LEU A 485 17.28 -36.52 1.47
N PRO A 486 17.90 -36.77 2.64
CA PRO A 486 17.21 -36.98 3.90
C PRO A 486 16.70 -35.67 4.51
N LYS A 487 15.56 -35.75 5.20
CA LYS A 487 15.08 -34.69 6.11
C LYS A 487 15.91 -34.74 7.40
N GLU A 488 16.68 -33.70 7.69
CA GLU A 488 16.97 -33.16 9.04
C GLU A 488 18.01 -32.01 8.96
N ASN A 489 17.80 -30.98 9.79
CA ASN A 489 18.61 -29.77 10.06
C ASN A 489 18.64 -28.64 9.00
N ILE A 490 17.68 -27.72 9.09
CA ILE A 490 17.85 -26.32 8.65
C ILE A 490 18.09 -25.51 9.94
N ASP A 491 19.34 -25.51 10.40
CA ASP A 491 19.85 -24.59 11.41
C ASP A 491 21.22 -24.09 10.94
N LYS A 492 21.32 -22.77 10.75
CA LYS A 492 22.50 -21.89 10.64
C LYS A 492 23.85 -22.53 10.23
N MET A 493 24.29 -22.25 9.01
CA MET A 493 25.72 -22.04 8.76
C MET A 493 26.00 -20.52 8.83
N PRO A 494 26.91 -20.03 9.69
CA PRO A 494 27.30 -18.63 9.68
C PRO A 494 28.06 -18.30 8.39
N SER A 495 27.84 -17.10 7.86
CA SER A 495 28.67 -16.53 6.79
C SER A 495 30.15 -16.64 7.17
N SER A 496 30.99 -17.07 6.21
CA SER A 496 32.45 -17.12 6.40
C SER A 496 33.11 -15.74 6.48
N GLN A 497 32.37 -14.67 6.19
CA GLN A 497 32.87 -13.31 6.18
C GLN A 497 32.87 -12.67 7.58
N PRO A 498 33.83 -11.77 7.87
CA PRO A 498 33.86 -11.03 9.13
C PRO A 498 32.61 -10.16 9.30
N ARG A 499 31.92 -10.28 10.43
CA ARG A 499 30.75 -9.44 10.78
C ARG A 499 31.18 -8.09 11.35
N ARG A 500 31.96 -7.34 10.55
CA ARG A 500 32.30 -5.93 10.79
C ARG A 500 32.06 -5.13 9.52
N ALA A 501 31.57 -3.90 9.68
CA ALA A 501 31.25 -2.99 8.59
C ALA A 501 32.06 -1.70 8.69
N VAL A 502 32.52 -1.20 7.54
CA VAL A 502 33.03 0.17 7.39
C VAL A 502 31.95 1.02 6.75
N ILE A 503 31.56 2.12 7.40
CA ILE A 503 30.80 3.19 6.74
C ILE A 503 31.78 4.29 6.36
N SER A 504 31.95 4.53 5.06
CA SER A 504 32.76 5.64 4.59
C SER A 504 31.94 6.94 4.60
N ILE A 505 32.61 8.04 4.94
CA ILE A 505 32.05 9.39 5.09
C ILE A 505 32.89 10.34 4.23
N THR A 506 32.24 11.28 3.54
CA THR A 506 32.96 12.33 2.81
C THR A 506 33.71 13.25 3.77
N SER A 507 34.94 13.55 3.41
CA SER A 507 35.79 14.53 4.07
C SER A 507 35.71 15.91 3.42
N ALA A 508 35.12 15.99 2.24
CA ALA A 508 34.90 17.23 1.53
C ALA A 508 33.70 17.99 2.09
N HIS A 509 33.71 19.29 1.84
CA HIS A 509 32.58 20.18 2.02
C HIS A 509 32.66 21.30 0.98
N ALA A 510 31.53 21.85 0.59
CA ALA A 510 31.47 22.95 -0.38
C ALA A 510 30.21 23.77 -0.19
N GLN A 511 30.25 25.03 -0.61
CA GLN A 511 29.06 25.87 -0.64
C GLN A 511 28.06 25.32 -1.68
N LEU A 512 26.82 25.06 -1.27
CA LEU A 512 25.78 24.55 -2.17
C LEU A 512 24.40 25.19 -1.94
N TYR A 513 24.05 25.50 -0.68
CA TYR A 513 22.73 25.99 -0.31
C TYR A 513 22.72 27.52 -0.06
N PRO A 514 21.55 28.19 0.00
CA PRO A 514 21.46 29.61 0.36
C PRO A 514 22.03 29.91 1.76
N GLU A 515 22.34 31.19 2.04
CA GLU A 515 22.78 31.69 3.36
C GLU A 515 24.08 31.06 3.93
N ASN A 516 25.04 30.71 3.06
CA ASN A 516 26.30 30.04 3.42
C ASN A 516 26.13 28.59 3.93
N GLY A 517 25.07 27.89 3.52
CA GLY A 517 24.91 26.46 3.83
C GLY A 517 25.83 25.57 2.99
N GLU A 518 26.73 24.83 3.64
CA GLU A 518 27.64 23.89 2.98
C GLU A 518 27.03 22.49 2.84
N THR A 519 27.37 21.78 1.77
CA THR A 519 27.20 20.33 1.67
C THR A 519 28.38 19.62 2.32
N GLY A 520 28.15 18.40 2.81
CA GLY A 520 29.12 17.59 3.54
C GLY A 520 28.56 16.18 3.75
N LEU A 521 28.79 15.59 4.92
CA LEU A 521 28.13 14.35 5.33
C LEU A 521 26.63 14.59 5.55
N PHE A 522 25.78 13.96 4.75
CA PHE A 522 24.36 13.89 5.06
C PHE A 522 24.15 12.95 6.26
N ILE A 523 23.77 13.50 7.42
CA ILE A 523 23.84 12.78 8.70
C ILE A 523 23.03 11.48 8.71
N THR A 524 21.81 11.50 8.16
CA THR A 524 20.93 10.32 8.12
C THR A 524 21.46 9.23 7.18
N GLU A 525 22.24 9.58 6.14
CA GLU A 525 22.88 8.59 5.28
C GLU A 525 23.97 7.78 5.98
N ALA A 526 24.54 8.28 7.08
CA ALA A 526 25.48 7.52 7.92
C ALA A 526 24.81 6.94 9.16
N LEU A 527 23.87 7.67 9.77
CA LEU A 527 23.19 7.23 10.98
C LEU A 527 22.29 6.02 10.73
N HIS A 528 21.50 6.01 9.66
CA HIS A 528 20.59 4.89 9.39
C HIS A 528 21.36 3.59 9.12
N PRO A 529 22.39 3.56 8.24
CA PRO A 529 23.17 2.34 8.05
C PRO A 529 23.94 1.94 9.31
N PHE A 530 24.41 2.90 10.12
CA PHE A 530 25.06 2.59 11.39
C PHE A 530 24.11 1.82 12.30
N GLU A 531 22.89 2.30 12.51
CA GLU A 531 21.89 1.63 13.35
C GLU A 531 21.49 0.26 12.80
N ILE A 532 21.28 0.16 11.47
CA ILE A 532 20.95 -1.12 10.81
C ILE A 532 22.06 -2.15 10.96
N PHE A 533 23.31 -1.78 10.72
CA PHE A 533 24.44 -2.71 10.89
C PHE A 533 24.66 -3.10 12.34
N ARG A 534 24.54 -2.17 13.29
CA ARG A 534 24.60 -2.48 14.73
C ARG A 534 23.47 -3.43 15.14
N LYS A 535 22.23 -3.19 14.70
CA LYS A 535 21.07 -4.08 14.92
C LYS A 535 21.30 -5.46 14.32
N ALA A 536 21.96 -5.55 13.15
CA ALA A 536 22.37 -6.79 12.51
C ALA A 536 23.63 -7.43 13.15
N GLY A 537 24.13 -6.92 14.28
CA GLY A 537 25.24 -7.51 15.03
C GLY A 537 26.62 -7.25 14.42
N PHE A 538 26.76 -6.27 13.53
CA PHE A 538 28.07 -5.81 13.08
C PHE A 538 28.71 -4.91 14.12
N GLU A 539 30.03 -5.01 14.24
CA GLU A 539 30.82 -3.90 14.73
C GLU A 539 31.01 -2.91 13.58
N VAL A 540 30.73 -1.62 13.82
CA VAL A 540 30.69 -0.61 12.76
C VAL A 540 31.73 0.46 13.04
N ASP A 541 32.59 0.73 12.07
CA ASP A 541 33.56 1.81 12.13
C ASP A 541 33.26 2.87 11.06
N LEU A 542 33.42 4.14 11.45
CA LEU A 542 33.21 5.30 10.59
C LEU A 542 34.57 5.81 10.11
N VAL A 543 34.73 5.95 8.79
CA VAL A 543 36.01 6.27 8.16
C VAL A 543 35.84 7.37 7.13
N SER A 544 36.72 8.37 7.12
CA SER A 544 36.82 9.31 6.01
C SER A 544 38.27 9.39 5.53
N GLU A 545 38.48 9.79 4.28
CA GLU A 545 39.82 9.74 3.64
C GLU A 545 40.89 10.47 4.46
N ASN A 546 40.54 11.59 5.10
CA ASN A 546 41.46 12.40 5.91
C ASN A 546 41.15 12.38 7.43
N GLY A 547 40.12 11.65 7.87
CA GLY A 547 39.68 11.58 9.27
C GLY A 547 38.89 12.80 9.77
N THR A 548 38.30 13.58 8.85
CA THR A 548 37.41 14.71 9.17
C THR A 548 36.08 14.59 8.45
N TYR A 549 35.09 15.37 8.90
CA TYR A 549 33.81 15.56 8.22
C TYR A 549 33.24 16.94 8.59
N VAL A 550 32.32 17.42 7.75
CA VAL A 550 31.41 18.54 8.06
C VAL A 550 29.99 18.04 7.81
N PRO A 551 29.01 18.30 8.70
CA PRO A 551 27.63 17.92 8.41
C PRO A 551 27.08 18.72 7.22
N ASP A 552 26.36 18.05 6.32
CA ASP A 552 25.59 18.71 5.27
C ASP A 552 24.48 19.55 5.92
N ALA A 553 24.45 20.84 5.60
CA ALA A 553 23.53 21.79 6.22
C ALA A 553 22.05 21.41 5.99
N LEU A 554 21.70 20.84 4.83
CA LEU A 554 20.33 20.41 4.53
C LEU A 554 19.94 19.22 5.41
N SER A 555 20.86 18.29 5.64
CA SER A 555 20.63 17.11 6.51
C SER A 555 20.30 17.48 7.96
N MET A 556 20.65 18.69 8.39
CA MET A 556 20.39 19.19 9.75
C MET A 556 19.02 19.88 9.89
N THR A 557 18.19 19.89 8.84
CA THR A 557 16.90 20.58 8.82
C THR A 557 15.73 19.59 8.65
N LYS A 558 14.54 19.97 9.13
CA LYS A 558 13.32 19.19 8.85
C LYS A 558 12.93 19.36 7.36
N PRO A 559 12.50 18.29 6.67
CA PRO A 559 12.14 16.97 7.18
C PRO A 559 13.28 15.93 7.18
N TRP A 560 14.52 16.30 6.83
CA TRP A 560 15.64 15.39 6.58
C TRP A 560 16.24 14.71 7.82
N ILE A 561 15.99 15.30 9.00
CA ILE A 561 16.31 14.72 10.30
C ILE A 561 15.12 14.89 11.25
N THR A 562 14.82 13.83 12.00
CA THR A 562 13.78 13.80 13.04
C THR A 562 14.31 14.36 14.37
N ASP A 563 13.40 14.64 15.32
CA ASP A 563 13.81 15.12 16.65
C ASP A 563 14.58 14.03 17.43
N GLU A 564 14.31 12.75 17.16
CA GLU A 564 14.98 11.59 17.74
C GLU A 564 16.40 11.41 17.20
N GLU A 565 16.56 11.41 15.87
CA GLU A 565 17.88 11.32 15.22
C GLU A 565 18.75 12.53 15.58
N LEU A 566 18.15 13.72 15.67
CA LEU A 566 18.85 14.92 16.10
C LEU A 566 19.31 14.82 17.57
N LYS A 567 18.57 14.14 18.45
CA LYS A 567 19.05 13.83 19.81
C LYS A 567 20.25 12.90 19.77
N VAL A 568 20.22 11.84 18.94
CA VAL A 568 21.35 10.91 18.79
C VAL A 568 22.59 11.65 18.29
N TYR A 569 22.44 12.50 17.27
CA TYR A 569 23.54 13.31 16.74
C TYR A 569 24.06 14.34 17.74
N ASN A 570 23.20 14.99 18.51
CA ASN A 570 23.61 16.02 19.48
C ASN A 570 24.17 15.44 20.80
N ASP A 571 23.83 14.19 21.15
CA ASP A 571 24.40 13.52 22.30
C ASP A 571 25.81 13.01 22.00
N ARG A 572 26.83 13.71 22.51
CA ARG A 572 28.25 13.32 22.37
C ARG A 572 28.60 11.96 22.99
N ASN A 573 27.73 11.41 23.83
CA ASN A 573 27.91 10.08 24.40
C ASN A 573 27.25 8.98 23.58
N SER A 574 26.45 9.31 22.56
CA SER A 574 25.90 8.29 21.66
C SER A 574 27.03 7.62 20.89
N GLU A 575 26.91 6.31 20.65
CA GLU A 575 27.97 5.54 19.98
C GLU A 575 28.29 6.14 18.59
N PHE A 576 27.24 6.50 17.84
CA PHE A 576 27.36 7.12 16.53
C PHE A 576 28.09 8.48 16.62
N ARG A 577 27.65 9.39 17.49
CA ARG A 577 28.27 10.71 17.60
C ARG A 577 29.70 10.62 18.12
N SER A 578 29.97 9.73 19.06
CA SER A 578 31.32 9.47 19.58
C SER A 578 32.26 8.99 18.47
N LYS A 579 31.81 8.09 17.60
CA LYS A 579 32.59 7.62 16.44
C LYS A 579 32.80 8.71 15.38
N LEU A 580 31.83 9.60 15.16
CA LEU A 580 32.03 10.78 14.31
C LEU A 580 33.06 11.75 14.91
N ASP A 581 33.02 11.99 16.22
CA ASP A 581 34.00 12.85 16.90
C ASP A 581 35.43 12.25 16.88
N HIS A 582 35.57 10.93 16.65
CA HIS A 582 36.83 10.19 16.58
C HIS A 582 36.97 9.40 15.27
N LEU A 583 36.63 10.04 14.14
CA LEU A 583 36.66 9.46 12.80
C LEU A 583 38.02 8.84 12.46
N LEU A 584 37.99 7.61 11.97
CA LEU A 584 39.19 6.88 11.54
C LEU A 584 39.61 7.31 10.13
N LYS A 585 40.89 7.08 9.81
CA LYS A 585 41.45 7.21 8.47
C LYS A 585 41.67 5.84 7.84
N PRO A 586 41.85 5.73 6.52
CA PRO A 586 42.13 4.45 5.89
C PRO A 586 43.36 3.72 6.48
N SER A 587 44.38 4.45 6.93
CA SER A 587 45.57 3.88 7.59
C SER A 587 45.30 3.19 8.92
N ASP A 588 44.14 3.44 9.54
CA ASP A 588 43.73 2.85 10.82
C ASP A 588 42.92 1.56 10.62
N ILE A 589 42.59 1.21 9.37
CA ILE A 589 41.68 0.13 9.00
C ILE A 589 42.46 -1.06 8.42
N ASP A 590 42.33 -2.22 9.07
CA ASP A 590 42.69 -3.51 8.49
C ASP A 590 41.48 -4.07 7.74
N ALA A 591 41.43 -3.85 6.42
CA ALA A 591 40.30 -4.22 5.58
C ALA A 591 39.96 -5.73 5.62
N SER A 592 40.92 -6.60 5.95
CA SER A 592 40.69 -8.06 6.05
C SER A 592 39.75 -8.46 7.20
N LYS A 593 39.49 -7.54 8.14
CA LYS A 593 38.57 -7.75 9.28
C LYS A 593 37.14 -7.33 8.98
N TYR A 594 36.86 -6.84 7.78
CA TYR A 594 35.56 -6.32 7.39
C TYR A 594 34.99 -7.15 6.25
N GLY A 595 33.71 -7.44 6.36
CA GLY A 595 32.97 -8.13 5.31
C GLY A 595 31.95 -7.23 4.61
N LEU A 596 31.83 -5.96 5.03
CA LEU A 596 30.91 -5.00 4.44
C LEU A 596 31.52 -3.60 4.39
N PHE A 597 31.43 -2.96 3.22
CA PHE A 597 31.74 -1.55 2.99
C PHE A 597 30.47 -0.81 2.56
N PHE A 598 30.17 0.33 3.18
CA PHE A 598 29.02 1.17 2.85
C PHE A 598 29.44 2.63 2.69
N ALA A 599 29.24 3.21 1.51
CA ALA A 599 29.53 4.61 1.25
C ALA A 599 28.31 5.50 1.52
N SER A 600 28.41 6.36 2.54
CA SER A 600 27.43 7.37 2.92
C SER A 600 27.90 8.76 2.49
N ALA A 601 27.02 9.63 1.99
CA ALA A 601 27.45 10.89 1.42
C ALA A 601 26.45 12.04 1.57
N GLY A 602 26.88 13.23 1.17
CA GLY A 602 26.05 14.28 0.58
C GLY A 602 26.72 14.73 -0.72
N HIS A 603 26.26 15.80 -1.36
CA HIS A 603 26.82 16.26 -2.65
C HIS A 603 28.34 16.47 -2.62
N ALA A 604 28.92 16.82 -1.47
CA ALA A 604 30.36 16.96 -1.29
C ALA A 604 31.18 15.70 -1.66
N ALA A 605 30.58 14.50 -1.59
CA ALA A 605 31.24 13.27 -1.97
C ALA A 605 31.68 13.25 -3.45
N LEU A 606 31.00 14.00 -4.33
CA LEU A 606 31.44 14.17 -5.72
C LEU A 606 32.86 14.76 -5.81
N ILE A 607 33.30 15.52 -4.80
CA ILE A 607 34.57 16.21 -4.77
C ILE A 607 35.72 15.29 -4.38
N ASP A 608 35.58 14.47 -3.32
CA ASP A 608 36.68 13.67 -2.78
C ASP A 608 36.60 12.17 -3.11
N TYR A 609 35.42 11.56 -3.16
CA TYR A 609 35.29 10.11 -3.37
C TYR A 609 35.93 9.57 -4.65
N PRO A 610 35.88 10.28 -5.80
CA PRO A 610 36.58 9.82 -7.01
C PRO A 610 38.09 9.67 -6.83
N ASP A 611 38.70 10.41 -5.89
CA ASP A 611 40.13 10.43 -5.63
C ASP A 611 40.52 9.86 -4.25
N ALA A 612 39.55 9.36 -3.48
CA ALA A 612 39.74 8.79 -2.14
C ALA A 612 40.37 7.40 -2.19
N LYS A 613 41.67 7.34 -2.52
CA LYS A 613 42.41 6.09 -2.77
C LYS A 613 42.39 5.16 -1.57
N GLY A 614 42.52 5.67 -0.35
CA GLY A 614 42.52 4.83 0.85
C GLY A 614 41.16 4.15 1.05
N LEU A 615 40.07 4.89 0.92
CA LEU A 615 38.71 4.32 0.97
C LEU A 615 38.45 3.33 -0.18
N GLN A 616 38.90 3.64 -1.40
CA GLN A 616 38.79 2.75 -2.55
C GLN A 616 39.57 1.44 -2.36
N GLU A 617 40.77 1.49 -1.76
CA GLU A 617 41.59 0.31 -1.45
C GLU A 617 40.93 -0.59 -0.39
N ILE A 618 40.32 -0.01 0.64
CA ILE A 618 39.54 -0.77 1.64
C ILE A 618 38.38 -1.50 0.95
N ALA A 619 37.58 -0.77 0.17
CA ALA A 619 36.43 -1.34 -0.52
C ALA A 619 36.83 -2.42 -1.55
N ALA A 620 37.92 -2.19 -2.29
CA ALA A 620 38.47 -3.17 -3.22
C ALA A 620 38.92 -4.44 -2.51
N LYS A 621 39.59 -4.32 -1.36
CA LYS A 621 40.02 -5.49 -0.58
C LYS A 621 38.83 -6.29 -0.05
N ILE A 622 37.81 -5.61 0.50
CA ILE A 622 36.57 -6.27 0.96
C ILE A 622 35.87 -6.97 -0.21
N TRP A 623 35.82 -6.31 -1.38
CA TRP A 623 35.26 -6.92 -2.59
C TRP A 623 36.03 -8.17 -3.03
N GLU A 624 37.36 -8.15 -2.99
CA GLU A 624 38.20 -9.28 -3.37
C GLU A 624 38.11 -10.46 -2.41
N ASP A 625 37.90 -10.19 -1.12
CA ASP A 625 37.70 -11.20 -0.09
C ASP A 625 36.30 -11.82 -0.13
N GLY A 626 35.42 -11.32 -1.00
CA GLY A 626 34.07 -11.82 -1.18
C GLY A 626 33.02 -11.10 -0.34
N GLY A 627 33.36 -10.00 0.32
CA GLY A 627 32.44 -9.17 1.10
C GLY A 627 31.51 -8.29 0.25
N ILE A 628 30.67 -7.50 0.91
CA ILE A 628 29.70 -6.61 0.28
C ILE A 628 30.29 -5.21 0.09
N VAL A 629 30.05 -4.61 -1.07
CA VAL A 629 30.31 -3.18 -1.31
C VAL A 629 28.99 -2.51 -1.59
N SER A 630 28.75 -1.39 -0.91
CA SER A 630 27.49 -0.67 -1.00
C SER A 630 27.67 0.83 -0.95
N ALA A 631 26.71 1.57 -1.48
CA ALA A 631 26.74 3.03 -1.55
C ALA A 631 25.33 3.63 -1.64
N VAL A 632 25.08 4.77 -1.04
CA VAL A 632 23.80 5.49 -1.17
C VAL A 632 24.03 6.92 -1.67
N CYS A 633 23.08 7.46 -2.43
CA CYS A 633 23.06 8.84 -2.88
C CYS A 633 24.32 9.20 -3.69
N HIS A 634 25.01 10.27 -3.34
CA HIS A 634 26.29 10.66 -3.93
C HIS A 634 27.45 9.75 -3.53
N GLY A 635 27.24 8.83 -2.57
CA GLY A 635 28.24 7.85 -2.17
C GLY A 635 28.66 6.95 -3.32
N GLY A 636 27.79 6.80 -4.33
CA GLY A 636 28.10 6.13 -5.58
C GLY A 636 29.32 6.68 -6.33
N ALA A 637 29.75 7.92 -6.04
CA ALA A 637 30.90 8.56 -6.68
C ALA A 637 32.23 7.80 -6.44
N ILE A 638 32.32 6.98 -5.40
CA ILE A 638 33.51 6.16 -5.11
C ILE A 638 33.61 4.94 -6.02
N LEU A 639 32.48 4.41 -6.50
CA LEU A 639 32.37 3.10 -7.14
C LEU A 639 33.21 2.97 -8.43
N PRO A 640 33.29 3.98 -9.32
CA PRO A 640 34.16 3.91 -10.50
C PRO A 640 35.63 3.70 -10.15
N GLY A 641 36.08 4.22 -9.00
CA GLY A 641 37.45 4.12 -8.49
C GLY A 641 37.79 2.76 -7.86
N ILE A 642 36.78 2.02 -7.39
CA ILE A 642 37.00 0.69 -6.81
C ILE A 642 37.27 -0.31 -7.94
N LYS A 643 38.52 -0.79 -8.02
CA LYS A 643 38.97 -1.73 -9.06
C LYS A 643 39.11 -3.15 -8.49
N ASP A 644 38.79 -4.14 -9.31
CA ASP A 644 39.13 -5.53 -9.04
C ASP A 644 40.59 -5.86 -9.44
N LYS A 645 40.99 -7.11 -9.23
CA LYS A 645 42.35 -7.63 -9.56
C LYS A 645 42.75 -7.46 -11.03
N SER A 646 41.79 -7.30 -11.94
CA SER A 646 42.06 -7.05 -13.36
C SER A 646 42.27 -5.57 -13.69
N GLY A 647 42.10 -4.68 -12.69
CA GLY A 647 42.14 -3.24 -12.87
C GLY A 647 40.82 -2.65 -13.41
N GLN A 648 39.79 -3.47 -13.59
CA GLN A 648 38.47 -3.03 -14.04
C GLN A 648 37.62 -2.57 -12.86
N SER A 649 36.77 -1.57 -13.06
CA SER A 649 35.86 -1.11 -11.99
C SER A 649 34.89 -2.22 -11.62
N ILE A 650 34.62 -2.39 -10.32
CA ILE A 650 33.71 -3.45 -9.84
C ILE A 650 32.27 -3.29 -10.34
N ILE A 651 31.90 -2.10 -10.81
CA ILE A 651 30.57 -1.80 -11.37
C ILE A 651 30.47 -2.02 -12.88
N HIS A 652 31.58 -2.33 -13.55
CA HIS A 652 31.57 -2.57 -14.99
C HIS A 652 30.65 -3.73 -15.35
N GLY A 653 29.71 -3.50 -16.28
CA GLY A 653 28.72 -4.49 -16.70
C GLY A 653 27.66 -4.83 -15.65
N ARG A 654 27.63 -4.12 -14.50
CA ARG A 654 26.65 -4.31 -13.43
C ARG A 654 25.57 -3.25 -13.44
N LYS A 655 24.48 -3.54 -12.76
CA LYS A 655 23.42 -2.58 -12.49
C LYS A 655 23.74 -1.79 -11.23
N VAL A 656 23.63 -0.46 -11.31
CA VAL A 656 23.81 0.45 -10.18
C VAL A 656 22.76 1.53 -10.19
N THR A 657 22.51 2.15 -9.04
CA THR A 657 21.77 3.39 -8.90
C THR A 657 22.55 4.37 -8.02
N GLY A 658 21.97 5.53 -7.75
CA GLY A 658 22.62 6.64 -7.04
C GLY A 658 21.83 7.92 -7.24
N PHE A 659 22.30 9.06 -6.74
CA PHE A 659 21.52 10.30 -6.91
C PHE A 659 21.36 10.66 -8.39
N THR A 660 20.13 10.98 -8.78
CA THR A 660 19.74 11.09 -10.20
C THR A 660 20.06 12.47 -10.77
N ASP A 661 20.40 12.54 -12.06
CA ASP A 661 20.59 13.81 -12.79
C ASP A 661 19.29 14.65 -12.77
N ARG A 662 18.14 13.96 -12.74
CA ARG A 662 16.84 14.59 -12.58
C ARG A 662 16.70 15.26 -11.20
N GLY A 663 17.09 14.58 -10.13
CA GLY A 663 17.10 15.12 -8.77
C GLY A 663 18.04 16.32 -8.64
N GLU A 664 19.23 16.23 -9.23
CA GLU A 664 20.18 17.35 -9.29
C GLU A 664 19.59 18.59 -9.97
N LYS A 665 18.84 18.37 -11.06
CA LYS A 665 18.15 19.44 -11.77
C LYS A 665 17.04 20.06 -10.94
N GLU A 666 16.26 19.23 -10.24
CA GLU A 666 15.15 19.68 -9.39
C GLU A 666 15.65 20.48 -8.17
N LEU A 667 16.84 20.15 -7.65
CA LEU A 667 17.53 20.94 -6.60
C LEU A 667 18.18 22.23 -7.11
N GLY A 668 18.35 22.37 -8.44
CA GLY A 668 19.15 23.45 -9.02
C GLY A 668 20.65 23.32 -8.72
N ALA A 669 21.13 22.12 -8.38
CA ALA A 669 22.52 21.87 -7.98
C ALA A 669 23.46 21.65 -9.19
N LEU A 670 22.91 21.40 -10.39
CA LEU A 670 23.70 21.07 -11.58
C LEU A 670 24.76 22.11 -11.95
N GLU A 671 24.47 23.41 -11.84
CA GLU A 671 25.45 24.46 -12.17
C GLU A 671 26.64 24.44 -11.20
N GLU A 672 26.37 24.25 -9.91
CA GLU A 672 27.40 24.20 -8.88
C GLU A 672 28.23 22.91 -8.99
N ILE A 673 27.60 21.77 -9.25
CA ILE A 673 28.30 20.49 -9.47
C ILE A 673 29.22 20.56 -10.70
N GLN A 674 28.75 21.20 -11.78
CA GLN A 674 29.58 21.45 -12.96
C GLN A 674 30.78 22.36 -12.62
N SER A 675 30.61 23.32 -11.71
CA SER A 675 31.68 24.19 -11.19
C SER A 675 32.81 23.38 -10.54
N TRP A 676 32.50 22.25 -9.90
CA TRP A 676 33.48 21.35 -9.28
C TRP A 676 34.24 20.49 -10.29
N ASN A 677 33.88 20.54 -11.58
CA ASN A 677 34.45 19.72 -12.65
C ASN A 677 34.36 18.22 -12.35
N ARG A 678 33.22 17.79 -11.79
CA ARG A 678 32.91 16.40 -11.43
C ARG A 678 31.68 15.91 -12.18
N PRO A 679 31.67 14.63 -12.62
CA PRO A 679 30.48 14.04 -13.21
C PRO A 679 29.41 13.81 -12.14
N THR A 680 28.16 13.76 -12.56
CA THR A 680 27.06 13.24 -11.76
C THR A 680 27.21 11.73 -11.54
N ILE A 681 26.41 11.15 -10.64
CA ILE A 681 26.46 9.70 -10.40
C ILE A 681 26.07 8.91 -11.66
N GLU A 682 25.01 9.32 -12.37
CA GLU A 682 24.60 8.67 -13.63
C GLU A 682 25.71 8.70 -14.68
N SER A 683 26.35 9.87 -14.85
CA SER A 683 27.45 10.04 -15.80
C SER A 683 28.65 9.16 -15.42
N SER A 684 29.03 9.15 -14.13
CA SER A 684 30.14 8.35 -13.63
C SER A 684 29.91 6.84 -13.75
N ALA A 685 28.67 6.38 -13.53
CA ALA A 685 28.27 4.98 -13.70
C ALA A 685 28.38 4.55 -15.18
N LYS A 686 27.89 5.41 -16.08
CA LYS A 686 27.99 5.19 -17.52
C LYS A 686 29.44 5.13 -18.00
N ASP A 687 30.28 6.05 -17.54
CA ASP A 687 31.70 6.10 -17.91
C ASP A 687 32.48 4.88 -17.40
N ALA A 688 32.07 4.30 -16.27
CA ALA A 688 32.60 3.04 -15.75
C ALA A 688 32.08 1.79 -16.51
N GLY A 689 31.12 1.95 -17.43
CA GLY A 689 30.49 0.86 -18.16
C GLY A 689 29.42 0.11 -17.36
N ALA A 690 28.86 0.73 -16.31
CA ALA A 690 27.73 0.21 -15.57
C ALA A 690 26.40 0.56 -16.28
N THR A 691 25.36 -0.21 -16.00
CA THR A 691 23.98 0.13 -16.36
C THR A 691 23.35 0.89 -15.19
N TYR A 692 23.20 2.20 -15.33
CA TYR A 692 22.47 2.98 -14.34
C TYR A 692 20.97 2.67 -14.42
N ILE A 693 20.36 2.42 -13.26
CA ILE A 693 18.93 2.15 -13.12
C ILE A 693 18.33 3.31 -12.33
N SER A 694 17.55 4.14 -13.01
CA SER A 694 16.82 5.24 -12.38
C SER A 694 15.61 4.72 -11.59
N PRO A 695 15.29 5.31 -10.43
CA PRO A 695 13.99 5.15 -9.81
C PRO A 695 12.89 5.84 -10.65
N ASP A 696 11.63 5.53 -10.39
CA ASP A 696 10.50 6.20 -11.03
C ASP A 696 10.44 7.70 -10.68
N GLY A 697 10.67 8.04 -9.40
CA GLY A 697 10.86 9.38 -8.89
C GLY A 697 12.27 9.59 -8.30
N PRO A 698 12.91 10.76 -8.55
CA PRO A 698 14.26 11.05 -8.05
C PRO A 698 14.37 11.09 -6.51
N TRP A 699 13.23 11.19 -5.82
CA TRP A 699 13.10 11.28 -4.35
C TRP A 699 12.54 10.01 -3.70
N ASP A 700 12.27 8.97 -4.49
CA ASP A 700 11.76 7.71 -3.97
C ASP A 700 12.87 6.97 -3.21
N ALA A 701 12.52 6.26 -2.12
CA ALA A 701 13.44 5.34 -1.48
C ALA A 701 13.63 4.14 -2.42
N TYR A 702 14.81 4.02 -3.02
CA TYR A 702 15.07 3.02 -4.06
C TYR A 702 16.50 2.51 -3.95
N GLN A 703 16.67 1.19 -4.13
CA GLN A 703 17.97 0.54 -4.15
C GLN A 703 18.04 -0.52 -5.24
N VAL A 704 19.25 -0.78 -5.72
CA VAL A 704 19.59 -1.83 -6.68
C VAL A 704 20.65 -2.73 -6.08
N THR A 705 20.35 -4.03 -6.03
CA THR A 705 21.28 -5.09 -5.65
C THR A 705 21.69 -5.90 -6.89
N ASP A 706 22.99 -5.93 -7.18
CA ASP A 706 23.63 -6.75 -8.23
C ASP A 706 24.71 -7.64 -7.57
N GLY A 707 24.28 -8.81 -7.08
CA GLY A 707 25.15 -9.74 -6.36
C GLY A 707 25.66 -9.15 -5.05
N ARG A 708 26.96 -8.86 -4.98
CA ARG A 708 27.63 -8.29 -3.80
C ARG A 708 27.69 -6.76 -3.80
N LEU A 709 27.11 -6.14 -4.82
CA LEU A 709 27.05 -4.69 -4.99
C LEU A 709 25.64 -4.19 -4.68
N VAL A 710 25.50 -3.27 -3.73
CA VAL A 710 24.19 -2.71 -3.32
C VAL A 710 24.24 -1.18 -3.38
N THR A 711 23.38 -0.56 -4.17
CA THR A 711 23.40 0.89 -4.38
C THR A 711 22.04 1.53 -4.13
N GLY A 712 21.98 2.74 -3.58
CA GLY A 712 20.74 3.46 -3.26
C GLY A 712 20.71 4.90 -3.79
N VAL A 713 19.52 5.45 -4.00
CA VAL A 713 19.35 6.70 -4.77
C VAL A 713 19.61 7.99 -4.00
N ASN A 714 19.12 8.13 -2.77
CA ASN A 714 19.01 9.43 -2.08
C ASN A 714 19.01 9.24 -0.55
N PRO A 715 18.91 10.29 0.28
CA PRO A 715 18.91 10.13 1.73
C PRO A 715 17.81 9.18 2.25
N GLN A 716 16.62 9.21 1.64
CA GLN A 716 15.51 8.31 1.98
C GLN A 716 15.83 6.84 1.70
N SER A 717 16.81 6.58 0.83
CA SER A 717 17.26 5.24 0.47
C SER A 717 18.27 4.64 1.47
N ALA A 718 18.76 5.40 2.46
CA ALA A 718 19.83 4.97 3.35
C ALA A 718 19.49 3.68 4.11
N THR A 719 18.32 3.63 4.74
CA THR A 719 17.83 2.44 5.47
C THR A 719 17.68 1.22 4.55
N VAL A 720 16.95 1.35 3.45
CA VAL A 720 16.68 0.22 2.53
C VAL A 720 17.95 -0.29 1.85
N THR A 721 18.93 0.58 1.61
CA THR A 721 20.23 0.20 1.06
C THR A 721 21.07 -0.58 2.09
N ALA A 722 21.07 -0.14 3.35
CA ALA A 722 21.78 -0.83 4.42
C ALA A 722 21.16 -2.20 4.72
N GLU A 723 19.84 -2.30 4.75
CA GLU A 723 19.12 -3.57 4.91
C GLU A 723 19.43 -4.53 3.75
N ALA A 724 19.43 -4.04 2.52
CA ALA A 724 19.81 -4.83 1.35
C ALA A 724 21.28 -5.27 1.41
N ALA A 725 22.19 -4.44 1.93
CA ALA A 725 23.59 -4.80 2.13
C ALA A 725 23.75 -5.90 3.20
N VAL A 726 23.02 -5.84 4.31
CA VAL A 726 22.97 -6.93 5.31
C VAL A 726 22.41 -8.19 4.67
N LYS A 727 21.30 -8.11 3.94
CA LYS A 727 20.71 -9.27 3.26
C LYS A 727 21.67 -9.92 2.27
N ALA A 728 22.40 -9.11 1.49
CA ALA A 728 23.42 -9.60 0.58
C ALA A 728 24.57 -10.28 1.34
N PHE A 729 24.96 -9.74 2.49
CA PHE A 729 25.99 -10.31 3.36
C PHE A 729 25.58 -11.67 3.95
N GLU A 730 24.34 -11.81 4.44
CA GLU A 730 23.83 -13.08 4.99
C GLU A 730 23.75 -14.19 3.93
N ALA A 731 23.73 -13.83 2.65
CA ALA A 731 23.71 -14.78 1.54
C ALA A 731 25.10 -15.29 1.11
N LEU A 732 26.19 -14.78 1.73
CA LEU A 732 27.58 -15.20 1.53
C LEU A 732 27.95 -16.38 2.42
#